data_AF-A0A875RYE0-F1
#
_entry.id   AF-A0A875RYE0-F1
#
_cell.length_a   1.000
_cell.length_b   1.000
_cell.length_c   1.000
_cell.angle_alpha   90.00
_cell.angle_beta   90.00
_cell.angle_gamma   90.00
#
_symmetry.space_group_name_H-M   'P 1'
#
loop_
_entity.id
_entity.type
_entity.pdbx_description
1 polymer ?
#
loop_
_entity_poly.entity_id
_entity_poly.type
_entity_poly.pdbx_seq_one_letter_code
_entity_poly.pdbx_strand_id
1 'polypeptide(L)'
;MLTTKKLSKASPLSELKRSRFEKYSVILSKAKEVRLVDLKSNPGLFNPQAFPSGRLIYHFSDHNDDSETLFLHDFEPFRKTFLVVGIMQWTDRLTDDKVRESRNNLKKLFPNVVSHFIIAFDAPSSATTKVDGVHLINQDKSNLVTAVCEISSRFLAEFSTYASSYQHVTLRSPGSIIGSKRPTPGLSLMAKQRRRISGSFDLNVEKSKKYKTKGRRLKLYANFYLLAGNLRNSLSNFCEAIFYLKSVNDYLWLASALDGLSTCILLLARVDTAFQLPGFVSTLLDSNSSNGRDSVLMSPFSSPASSPRPSLQLPVSISSSIQASSSVQLSPLPLSSIWEMIHRIFAKTFEFYQSTFLQGEDCVPLIVFCECNLRFIGLFTSVCIERELNRSVINHTVYGTCLSRKRIPEDIGDFDHVEFSGIFSQIFSDRFEELSTEQKCTIYDFMISTCDKLRLFRKKSLLVNGFIQLMLSTGLENYRYIYTNAELREVLDSHCQVYGINAAEFPSFRNEPNVLQKKMLFEVFEFCQQVSFLEGVVKYGSILLADFPTLLTDGEQQTIYKGVREDMSKTEAKDIRYWDQQVLQNIEFRNESNDYLVQNELSDALITVRNPFAFDIEISGLQVCSADDTFSLTTQLNSRRQNLISIQYNVPILLRPRTTVSVPIFLVPDSSGKLNLVGIMASICGCDTQLFKTMDDQSNEDDNAGNRMKCKSISLKNTLDVVKQPMSKTRVWSVNVIYEQPLLKLVEVKLSNKWILLLEGECKKFDITLKNYSHVEINNMVSTFIDSTIEPLNQLLTNKNLSPNEVYEIEYYLIKKKPFQILNKKEMQYIKGNNSFNLAMEIWGKRGVKEAKLILEYSHKRKEDTFNEYDFTRSITIPVNVSVYPSVELVGCDIIPLSSRTKVSTNNHGDCWTYLEKMTSQSYKMSDFCLLALDFLNSWTEEMEVTVQCLLTGSTNADFQEQNGPIVPLPEDSFNMRLNLRSKKSVRVLIPIKRMDFTEEMLNQRIPSLRNKQFIYDSRTPLAEQVFIKHAFWYRDELLKRIRACWKIPDKVENSVYAGRFGTIDLRSIRFSSKMVSILEVEKIGLNIQLLDTQEKEIDSDAVQLNTFYTLRVILKNRNDTAVFGMLRHLPVCRGSGTPLEKKVLFNGVLQKSIGKELKPGESRQFDLGIVFLEKGEYEWGALFDEMEKISGKMAIKDQHLQREQLKVKVC
;
A
#
# COMPACT_ATOMS: atom_id res chain seq x y z
N MET A 1 -34.37 28.04 0.32
CA MET A 1 -33.49 27.02 -0.33
C MET A 1 -34.29 26.08 -1.25
N LEU A 2 -35.56 25.77 -0.95
CA LEU A 2 -36.43 24.93 -1.80
C LEU A 2 -37.29 25.72 -2.83
N THR A 3 -37.28 27.05 -2.76
CA THR A 3 -37.88 27.93 -3.76
C THR A 3 -36.79 28.78 -4.42
N THR A 4 -36.58 28.52 -5.72
CA THR A 4 -36.11 29.49 -6.73
C THR A 4 -35.16 30.58 -6.24
N LYS A 5 -33.90 30.21 -5.94
CA LYS A 5 -32.86 31.17 -5.50
C LYS A 5 -32.62 32.33 -6.47
N LYS A 6 -33.03 32.24 -7.74
CA LYS A 6 -32.65 33.22 -8.77
C LYS A 6 -33.77 33.47 -9.79
N LEU A 7 -35.06 33.49 -9.41
CA LEU A 7 -36.10 33.86 -10.39
C LEU A 7 -35.99 35.34 -10.80
N SER A 8 -35.64 36.20 -9.84
CA SER A 8 -35.69 37.66 -9.96
C SER A 8 -34.48 38.33 -9.34
N LYS A 9 -33.97 39.38 -9.99
CA LYS A 9 -32.85 40.19 -9.47
C LYS A 9 -33.23 41.65 -9.33
N ALA A 10 -32.85 42.27 -8.22
CA ALA A 10 -32.94 43.71 -8.03
C ALA A 10 -31.61 44.37 -8.39
N SER A 11 -31.62 45.42 -9.21
CA SER A 11 -30.41 46.15 -9.60
C SER A 11 -30.59 47.65 -9.38
N PRO A 12 -29.65 48.33 -8.70
CA PRO A 12 -29.74 49.78 -8.55
C PRO A 12 -29.53 50.46 -9.91
N LEU A 13 -30.47 51.33 -10.29
CA LEU A 13 -30.37 52.21 -11.45
C LEU A 13 -30.24 53.66 -10.95
N SER A 14 -29.40 54.46 -11.62
CA SER A 14 -28.93 55.79 -11.19
C SER A 14 -28.06 55.77 -9.91
N GLU A 15 -27.47 56.91 -9.50
CA GLU A 15 -26.58 57.05 -8.33
C GLU A 15 -27.30 56.84 -6.98
N LEU A 16 -27.81 55.63 -6.76
CA LEU A 16 -28.60 55.29 -5.58
C LEU A 16 -27.69 54.85 -4.43
N LYS A 17 -27.70 55.58 -3.31
CA LYS A 17 -26.89 55.24 -2.12
C LYS A 17 -27.24 53.84 -1.59
N ARG A 18 -26.23 53.06 -1.18
CA ARG A 18 -26.38 51.67 -0.68
C ARG A 18 -27.44 51.51 0.42
N SER A 19 -27.47 52.44 1.39
CA SER A 19 -28.47 52.42 2.47
C SER A 19 -29.91 52.61 2.00
N ARG A 20 -30.13 53.36 0.91
CA ARG A 20 -31.45 53.51 0.29
C ARG A 20 -31.83 52.30 -0.55
N PHE A 21 -30.86 51.71 -1.25
CA PHE A 21 -31.07 50.49 -2.02
C PHE A 21 -31.50 49.33 -1.12
N GLU A 22 -30.80 49.12 0.00
CA GLU A 22 -31.17 48.11 1.01
C GLU A 22 -32.60 48.35 1.55
N LYS A 23 -32.96 49.62 1.83
CA LYS A 23 -34.32 49.98 2.26
C LYS A 23 -35.39 49.65 1.22
N TYR A 24 -35.17 49.98 -0.06
CA TYR A 24 -36.12 49.68 -1.13
C TYR A 24 -36.19 48.18 -1.45
N SER A 25 -35.06 47.46 -1.39
CA SER A 25 -35.00 46.00 -1.54
C SER A 25 -35.80 45.29 -0.44
N VAL A 26 -35.71 45.76 0.81
CA VAL A 26 -36.53 45.27 1.93
C VAL A 26 -38.03 45.56 1.72
N ILE A 27 -38.40 46.66 1.07
CA ILE A 27 -39.81 46.96 0.75
C ILE A 27 -40.31 46.05 -0.37
N LEU A 28 -39.53 45.86 -1.42
CA LEU A 28 -39.87 44.98 -2.53
C LEU A 28 -40.00 43.52 -2.08
N SER A 29 -39.18 43.06 -1.15
CA SER A 29 -39.26 41.71 -0.58
C SER A 29 -40.52 41.45 0.26
N LYS A 30 -41.26 42.50 0.66
CA LYS A 30 -42.60 42.35 1.28
C LYS A 30 -43.67 41.93 0.27
N ALA A 31 -43.51 42.29 -1.02
CA ALA A 31 -44.42 41.92 -2.11
C ALA A 31 -43.88 40.72 -2.92
N LYS A 32 -43.31 39.74 -2.23
CA LYS A 32 -42.65 38.57 -2.85
C LYS A 32 -43.61 37.51 -3.40
N GLU A 33 -44.90 37.58 -3.12
CA GLU A 33 -45.87 36.54 -3.45
C GLU A 33 -47.04 37.10 -4.26
N VAL A 34 -47.36 36.45 -5.38
CA VAL A 34 -48.46 36.84 -6.26
C VAL A 34 -49.33 35.61 -6.55
N ARG A 35 -50.64 35.71 -6.36
CA ARG A 35 -51.58 34.61 -6.66
C ARG A 35 -51.96 34.65 -8.14
N LEU A 36 -52.06 33.50 -8.79
CA LEU A 36 -52.41 33.43 -10.21
C LEU A 36 -53.85 33.90 -10.49
N VAL A 37 -54.77 33.78 -9.52
CA VAL A 37 -56.14 34.35 -9.61
C VAL A 37 -56.12 35.86 -9.88
N ASP A 38 -55.15 36.57 -9.29
CA ASP A 38 -55.06 38.02 -9.36
C ASP A 38 -54.47 38.52 -10.71
N LEU A 39 -54.10 37.59 -11.61
CA LEU A 39 -53.46 37.88 -12.90
C LEU A 39 -54.44 37.81 -14.08
N LYS A 40 -54.13 38.59 -15.13
CA LYS A 40 -54.91 38.60 -16.38
C LYS A 40 -54.68 37.30 -17.16
N SER A 41 -55.75 36.78 -17.77
CA SER A 41 -55.67 35.61 -18.67
C SER A 41 -54.76 35.91 -19.87
N ASN A 42 -53.92 34.95 -20.25
CA ASN A 42 -53.08 35.03 -21.44
C ASN A 42 -53.32 33.79 -22.34
N PRO A 43 -53.16 33.90 -23.67
CA PRO A 43 -53.32 32.77 -24.60
C PRO A 43 -52.06 31.88 -24.68
N GLY A 44 -51.05 32.14 -23.85
CA GLY A 44 -49.78 31.42 -23.86
C GLY A 44 -49.85 30.07 -23.15
N LEU A 45 -48.75 29.33 -23.21
CA LEU A 45 -48.53 28.04 -22.54
C LEU A 45 -48.76 28.13 -21.02
N PHE A 46 -48.45 29.29 -20.43
CA PHE A 46 -48.59 29.55 -18.99
C PHE A 46 -49.76 30.49 -18.69
N ASN A 47 -50.99 30.01 -18.93
CA ASN A 47 -52.19 30.74 -18.57
C ASN A 47 -52.42 30.73 -17.04
N PRO A 48 -52.45 31.90 -16.36
CA PRO A 48 -52.68 31.98 -14.92
C PRO A 48 -54.00 31.35 -14.47
N GLN A 49 -55.03 31.43 -15.31
CA GLN A 49 -56.38 30.92 -15.00
C GLN A 49 -56.49 29.39 -15.10
N ALA A 50 -55.49 28.71 -15.67
CA ALA A 50 -55.46 27.25 -15.76
C ALA A 50 -55.30 26.57 -14.39
N PHE A 51 -54.71 27.26 -13.41
CA PHE A 51 -54.60 26.79 -12.03
C PHE A 51 -54.69 27.98 -11.06
N PRO A 52 -55.91 28.44 -10.72
CA PRO A 52 -56.11 29.67 -9.95
C PRO A 52 -55.42 29.64 -8.57
N SER A 53 -55.37 28.47 -7.91
CA SER A 53 -54.72 28.31 -6.60
C SER A 53 -53.19 28.45 -6.63
N GLY A 54 -52.58 28.51 -7.82
CA GLY A 54 -51.15 28.68 -7.99
C GLY A 54 -50.64 30.04 -7.52
N ARG A 55 -49.33 30.11 -7.23
CA ARG A 55 -48.65 31.33 -6.78
C ARG A 55 -47.28 31.46 -7.41
N LEU A 56 -46.88 32.69 -7.70
CA LEU A 56 -45.50 33.06 -8.05
C LEU A 56 -44.80 33.59 -6.81
N ILE A 57 -43.61 33.07 -6.54
CA ILE A 57 -42.78 33.47 -5.39
C ILE A 57 -41.47 34.05 -5.92
N TYR A 58 -41.27 35.34 -5.68
CA TYR A 58 -40.07 36.09 -6.05
C TYR A 58 -39.05 36.07 -4.91
N HIS A 59 -37.78 35.88 -5.27
CA HIS A 59 -36.66 36.03 -4.37
C HIS A 59 -35.69 37.00 -5.02
N PHE A 60 -35.69 38.25 -4.56
CA PHE A 60 -34.83 39.30 -5.09
C PHE A 60 -33.44 39.18 -4.45
N SER A 61 -32.45 38.76 -5.24
CA SER A 61 -31.05 38.70 -4.81
C SER A 61 -30.27 39.93 -5.32
N ASP A 62 -29.28 40.35 -4.53
CA ASP A 62 -28.38 41.47 -4.86
C ASP A 62 -27.08 40.98 -5.53
N HIS A 63 -26.83 39.67 -5.55
CA HIS A 63 -25.62 39.04 -6.08
C HIS A 63 -25.68 38.80 -7.60
N ASN A 64 -24.52 38.68 -8.26
CA ASN A 64 -24.44 38.32 -9.68
C ASN A 64 -24.63 36.81 -9.90
N ASP A 65 -25.08 36.42 -11.09
CA ASP A 65 -25.18 35.01 -11.46
C ASP A 65 -23.77 34.40 -11.53
N ASP A 66 -23.53 33.34 -10.75
CA ASP A 66 -22.28 32.59 -10.77
C ASP A 66 -21.97 32.08 -12.18
N SER A 67 -20.96 32.67 -12.83
CA SER A 67 -20.52 32.31 -14.18
C SER A 67 -20.16 30.83 -14.30
N GLU A 68 -19.76 30.19 -13.19
CA GLU A 68 -19.43 28.77 -13.12
C GLU A 68 -20.64 27.84 -13.33
N THR A 69 -21.87 28.31 -13.14
CA THR A 69 -23.09 27.46 -13.20
C THR A 69 -23.92 27.62 -14.47
N LEU A 70 -23.45 28.43 -15.44
CA LEU A 70 -24.17 28.74 -16.69
C LEU A 70 -24.57 27.48 -17.49
N PHE A 71 -23.71 26.45 -17.50
CA PHE A 71 -23.95 25.19 -18.22
C PHE A 71 -25.12 24.36 -17.63
N LEU A 72 -25.57 24.68 -16.41
CA LEU A 72 -26.69 24.00 -15.75
C LEU A 72 -28.04 24.59 -16.13
N HIS A 73 -28.11 25.75 -16.79
CA HIS A 73 -29.39 26.45 -17.02
C HIS A 73 -30.43 25.63 -17.81
N ASP A 74 -30.00 24.79 -18.76
CA ASP A 74 -30.92 23.92 -19.51
C ASP A 74 -31.33 22.66 -18.72
N PHE A 75 -30.55 22.29 -17.70
CA PHE A 75 -30.82 21.16 -16.83
C PHE A 75 -31.65 21.56 -15.61
N GLU A 76 -31.26 22.64 -14.92
CA GLU A 76 -31.92 23.25 -13.77
C GLU A 76 -32.26 24.72 -14.07
N PRO A 77 -33.37 24.98 -14.78
CA PRO A 77 -33.72 26.32 -15.23
C PRO A 77 -33.89 27.32 -14.09
N PHE A 78 -34.28 26.87 -12.89
CA PHE A 78 -34.44 27.73 -11.71
C PHE A 78 -33.14 28.40 -11.21
N ARG A 79 -31.96 28.03 -11.75
CA ARG A 79 -30.69 28.73 -11.51
C ARG A 79 -30.53 30.00 -12.34
N LYS A 80 -31.24 30.10 -13.47
CA LYS A 80 -31.15 31.22 -14.39
C LYS A 80 -32.00 32.38 -13.87
N THR A 81 -31.43 33.59 -13.89
CA THR A 81 -32.21 34.82 -13.70
C THR A 81 -33.12 35.07 -14.91
N PHE A 82 -34.44 34.99 -14.70
CA PHE A 82 -35.45 35.21 -15.75
C PHE A 82 -36.02 36.63 -15.75
N LEU A 83 -36.01 37.30 -14.59
CA LEU A 83 -36.58 38.62 -14.38
C LEU A 83 -35.52 39.56 -13.75
N VAL A 84 -35.29 40.73 -14.33
CA VAL A 84 -34.50 41.79 -13.70
C VAL A 84 -35.39 43.01 -13.47
N VAL A 85 -35.37 43.50 -12.22
CA VAL A 85 -36.08 44.69 -11.78
C VAL A 85 -35.04 45.76 -11.42
N GLY A 86 -34.98 46.80 -12.25
CA GLY A 86 -34.19 47.99 -11.98
C GLY A 86 -34.90 48.87 -10.95
N ILE A 87 -34.25 49.17 -9.83
CA ILE A 87 -34.77 50.03 -8.76
C ILE A 87 -34.19 51.43 -8.93
N MET A 88 -35.06 52.42 -9.07
CA MET A 88 -34.69 53.84 -9.09
C MET A 88 -35.58 54.67 -8.17
N GLN A 89 -35.14 55.89 -7.85
CA GLN A 89 -35.94 56.87 -7.12
C GLN A 89 -36.61 57.82 -8.12
N TRP A 90 -37.91 58.09 -7.93
CA TRP A 90 -38.64 59.05 -8.74
C TRP A 90 -38.18 60.48 -8.45
N THR A 91 -38.08 61.30 -9.50
CA THR A 91 -37.75 62.72 -9.44
C THR A 91 -38.51 63.47 -10.53
N ASP A 92 -38.85 64.74 -10.31
CA ASP A 92 -39.59 65.60 -11.27
C ASP A 92 -38.88 65.75 -12.64
N ARG A 93 -37.59 65.38 -12.73
CA ARG A 93 -36.75 65.47 -13.94
C ARG A 93 -36.71 64.20 -14.79
N LEU A 94 -37.41 63.13 -14.38
CA LEU A 94 -37.54 61.90 -15.15
C LEU A 94 -38.53 62.09 -16.30
N THR A 95 -38.02 62.36 -17.50
CA THR A 95 -38.80 62.31 -18.74
C THR A 95 -38.86 60.89 -19.28
N ASP A 96 -39.90 60.57 -20.05
CA ASP A 96 -40.09 59.25 -20.68
C ASP A 96 -38.86 58.80 -21.50
N ASP A 97 -38.10 59.73 -22.10
CA ASP A 97 -36.87 59.43 -22.86
C ASP A 97 -35.70 58.95 -21.99
N LYS A 98 -35.50 59.55 -20.80
CA LYS A 98 -34.45 59.12 -19.86
C LYS A 98 -34.74 57.75 -19.25
N VAL A 99 -36.04 57.48 -19.04
CA VAL A 99 -36.51 56.17 -18.58
C VAL A 99 -36.28 55.11 -19.66
N ARG A 100 -36.53 55.44 -20.95
CA ARG A 100 -36.20 54.55 -22.09
C ARG A 100 -34.71 54.28 -22.18
N GLU A 101 -33.86 55.29 -22.00
CA GLU A 101 -32.40 55.13 -21.97
C GLU A 101 -31.95 54.21 -20.83
N SER A 102 -32.46 54.43 -19.62
CA SER A 102 -32.17 53.59 -18.45
C SER A 102 -32.61 52.14 -18.67
N ARG A 103 -33.74 51.92 -19.33
CA ARG A 103 -34.21 50.58 -19.73
C ARG A 103 -33.29 49.92 -20.75
N ASN A 104 -32.81 50.67 -21.74
CA ASN A 104 -31.85 50.16 -22.73
C ASN A 104 -30.50 49.81 -22.09
N ASN A 105 -30.05 50.61 -21.12
CA ASN A 105 -28.85 50.31 -20.34
C ASN A 105 -29.02 49.05 -19.49
N LEU A 106 -30.18 48.87 -18.84
CA LEU A 106 -30.50 47.64 -18.10
C LEU A 106 -30.50 46.41 -19.03
N LYS A 107 -31.03 46.53 -20.25
CA LYS A 107 -30.98 45.46 -21.26
C LYS A 107 -29.56 45.15 -21.73
N LYS A 108 -28.69 46.15 -21.89
CA LYS A 108 -27.27 45.97 -22.21
C LYS A 108 -26.51 45.26 -21.09
N LEU A 109 -26.82 45.59 -19.83
CA LEU A 109 -26.20 44.98 -18.65
C LEU A 109 -26.62 43.51 -18.47
N PHE A 110 -27.85 43.16 -18.85
CA PHE A 110 -28.41 41.82 -18.66
C PHE A 110 -29.06 41.25 -19.95
N PRO A 111 -28.29 40.91 -20.99
CA PRO A 111 -28.85 40.52 -22.30
C PRO A 111 -29.56 39.16 -22.31
N ASN A 112 -29.22 38.24 -21.40
CA ASN A 112 -29.69 36.85 -21.39
C ASN A 112 -30.98 36.62 -20.55
N VAL A 113 -31.55 37.70 -20.00
CA VAL A 113 -32.73 37.69 -19.13
C VAL A 113 -33.99 37.85 -19.97
N VAL A 114 -35.07 37.17 -19.60
CA VAL A 114 -36.32 37.13 -20.39
C VAL A 114 -37.07 38.45 -20.30
N SER A 115 -37.21 39.02 -19.10
CA SER A 115 -37.98 40.25 -18.89
C SER A 115 -37.21 41.30 -18.08
N HIS A 116 -37.27 42.55 -18.54
CA HIS A 116 -36.64 43.71 -17.91
C HIS A 116 -37.68 44.74 -17.52
N PHE A 117 -37.78 45.01 -16.22
CA PHE A 117 -38.71 45.98 -15.66
C PHE A 117 -37.97 47.05 -14.86
N ILE A 118 -38.57 48.22 -14.76
CA ILE A 118 -38.08 49.30 -13.90
C ILE A 118 -39.18 49.67 -12.92
N ILE A 119 -38.81 49.77 -11.64
CA ILE A 119 -39.64 50.28 -10.57
C ILE A 119 -39.03 51.59 -10.07
N ALA A 120 -39.78 52.69 -10.20
CA ALA A 120 -39.42 53.97 -9.63
C ALA A 120 -40.23 54.21 -8.34
N PHE A 121 -39.54 54.29 -7.21
CA PHE A 121 -40.15 54.53 -5.90
C PHE A 121 -40.36 56.02 -5.61
N ASP A 122 -41.39 56.33 -4.84
CA ASP A 122 -41.71 57.67 -4.30
C ASP A 122 -42.32 58.67 -5.33
N ALA A 123 -43.11 58.19 -6.30
CA ALA A 123 -43.84 59.03 -7.27
C ALA A 123 -45.12 59.67 -6.68
N PRO A 124 -45.58 60.84 -7.17
CA PRO A 124 -46.85 61.43 -6.79
C PRO A 124 -48.01 60.73 -7.49
N SER A 125 -49.18 60.67 -6.84
CA SER A 125 -50.36 59.91 -7.31
C SER A 125 -50.92 60.36 -8.68
N SER A 126 -50.52 61.53 -9.19
CA SER A 126 -50.91 62.08 -10.50
C SER A 126 -49.95 61.72 -11.64
N ALA A 127 -48.78 61.13 -11.36
CA ALA A 127 -47.79 60.80 -12.38
C ALA A 127 -48.13 59.48 -13.09
N THR A 128 -48.22 59.51 -14.42
CA THR A 128 -48.42 58.31 -15.26
C THR A 128 -47.36 58.26 -16.37
N THR A 129 -46.74 57.10 -16.59
CA THR A 129 -45.78 56.88 -17.69
C THR A 129 -46.42 56.11 -18.83
N LYS A 130 -46.14 56.50 -20.08
CA LYS A 130 -46.53 55.72 -21.28
C LYS A 130 -45.46 54.72 -21.72
N VAL A 131 -44.34 54.67 -21.00
CA VAL A 131 -43.22 53.77 -21.30
C VAL A 131 -43.55 52.35 -20.84
N ASP A 132 -43.55 51.46 -21.81
CA ASP A 132 -43.85 50.05 -21.61
C ASP A 132 -42.80 49.33 -20.73
N GLY A 133 -43.25 48.65 -19.66
CA GLY A 133 -42.40 47.91 -18.71
C GLY A 133 -41.82 48.74 -17.55
N VAL A 134 -42.38 49.92 -17.29
CA VAL A 134 -42.00 50.81 -16.19
C VAL A 134 -43.19 51.01 -15.26
N HIS A 135 -42.97 50.86 -13.96
CA HIS A 135 -44.01 51.02 -12.95
C HIS A 135 -43.59 52.07 -11.92
N LEU A 136 -44.45 53.07 -11.72
CA LEU A 136 -44.27 54.11 -10.71
C LEU A 136 -44.96 53.68 -9.41
N ILE A 137 -44.25 53.71 -8.29
CA ILE A 137 -44.79 53.41 -6.97
C ILE A 137 -45.04 54.70 -6.21
N ASN A 138 -46.27 54.87 -5.74
CA ASN A 138 -46.69 56.06 -4.99
C ASN A 138 -45.96 56.13 -3.64
N GLN A 139 -45.86 57.32 -3.06
CA GLN A 139 -45.26 57.51 -1.72
C GLN A 139 -45.95 56.65 -0.63
N ASP A 140 -47.27 56.46 -0.76
CA ASP A 140 -48.07 55.61 0.13
C ASP A 140 -47.93 54.10 -0.16
N LYS A 141 -47.24 53.73 -1.24
CA LYS A 141 -46.90 52.35 -1.67
C LYS A 141 -48.11 51.44 -1.92
N SER A 142 -49.33 52.00 -1.98
CA SER A 142 -50.58 51.27 -2.17
C SER A 142 -50.65 50.52 -3.51
N ASN A 143 -49.98 51.01 -4.54
CA ASN A 143 -49.96 50.44 -5.89
C ASN A 143 -48.83 49.41 -6.12
N LEU A 144 -47.99 49.11 -5.11
CA LEU A 144 -46.89 48.14 -5.23
C LEU A 144 -47.40 46.75 -5.63
N VAL A 145 -48.46 46.24 -4.99
CA VAL A 145 -49.02 44.92 -5.29
C VAL A 145 -49.56 44.87 -6.72
N THR A 146 -50.27 45.91 -7.16
CA THR A 146 -50.79 46.02 -8.53
C THR A 146 -49.67 46.06 -9.57
N ALA A 147 -48.61 46.82 -9.31
CA ALA A 147 -47.43 46.87 -10.17
C ALA A 147 -46.75 45.50 -10.30
N VAL A 148 -46.58 44.78 -9.18
CA VAL A 148 -46.01 43.43 -9.19
C VAL A 148 -46.92 42.44 -9.93
N CYS A 149 -48.25 42.52 -9.79
CA CYS A 149 -49.19 41.67 -10.56
C CYS A 149 -49.12 41.94 -12.08
N GLU A 150 -48.92 43.18 -12.51
CA GLU A 150 -48.75 43.53 -13.91
C GLU A 150 -47.42 43.01 -14.47
N ILE A 151 -46.33 43.21 -13.71
CA ILE A 151 -45.00 42.62 -13.99
C ILE A 151 -45.12 41.10 -14.15
N SER A 152 -45.81 40.42 -13.22
CA SER A 152 -46.04 38.98 -13.26
C SER A 152 -46.85 38.52 -14.48
N SER A 153 -47.93 39.23 -14.82
CA SER A 153 -48.79 38.89 -15.97
C SER A 153 -48.00 38.97 -17.28
N ARG A 154 -47.20 40.02 -17.45
CA ARG A 154 -46.36 40.20 -18.63
C ARG A 154 -45.18 39.24 -18.66
N PHE A 155 -44.55 39.01 -17.53
CA PHE A 155 -43.49 38.02 -17.39
C PHE A 155 -43.97 36.65 -17.86
N LEU A 156 -45.15 36.18 -17.43
CA LEU A 156 -45.69 34.89 -17.87
C LEU A 156 -45.95 34.80 -19.38
N ALA A 157 -46.34 35.91 -20.01
CA ALA A 157 -46.50 35.96 -21.46
C ALA A 157 -45.16 35.86 -22.20
N GLU A 158 -44.15 36.65 -21.80
CA GLU A 158 -42.79 36.61 -22.37
C GLU A 158 -42.11 35.26 -22.09
N PHE A 159 -42.34 34.70 -20.89
CA PHE A 159 -41.86 33.39 -20.48
C PHE A 159 -42.50 32.26 -21.28
N SER A 160 -43.76 32.39 -21.70
CA SER A 160 -44.40 31.45 -22.62
C SER A 160 -43.67 31.40 -23.97
N THR A 161 -43.32 32.56 -24.54
CA THR A 161 -42.57 32.63 -25.80
C THR A 161 -41.19 32.00 -25.64
N TYR A 162 -40.53 32.26 -24.51
CA TYR A 162 -39.26 31.63 -24.16
C TYR A 162 -39.37 30.10 -24.05
N ALA A 163 -40.37 29.57 -23.36
CA ALA A 163 -40.54 28.11 -23.23
C ALA A 163 -40.82 27.45 -24.60
N SER A 164 -41.59 28.11 -25.47
CA SER A 164 -41.86 27.61 -26.83
C SER A 164 -40.60 27.49 -27.69
N SER A 165 -39.57 28.30 -27.49
CA SER A 165 -38.31 28.17 -28.27
C SER A 165 -37.59 26.83 -28.01
N TYR A 166 -37.88 26.16 -26.89
CA TYR A 166 -37.32 24.85 -26.54
C TYR A 166 -38.10 23.65 -27.12
N GLN A 167 -39.17 23.88 -27.89
CA GLN A 167 -40.03 22.80 -28.41
C GLN A 167 -39.29 21.80 -29.34
N HIS A 168 -38.31 22.31 -30.10
CA HIS A 168 -37.53 21.56 -31.08
C HIS A 168 -36.02 21.43 -30.72
N VAL A 169 -35.63 21.89 -29.54
CA VAL A 169 -34.21 21.88 -29.09
C VAL A 169 -33.85 20.52 -28.50
N THR A 170 -32.69 19.97 -28.91
CA THR A 170 -32.16 18.74 -28.35
C THR A 170 -31.37 19.01 -27.07
N LEU A 171 -31.91 18.59 -25.92
CA LEU A 171 -31.28 18.78 -24.61
C LEU A 171 -30.13 17.80 -24.38
N ARG A 172 -28.94 18.36 -24.19
CA ARG A 172 -27.71 17.63 -23.86
C ARG A 172 -27.53 17.55 -22.34
N SER A 173 -26.80 16.54 -21.88
CA SER A 173 -26.48 16.40 -20.47
C SER A 173 -25.35 17.36 -20.09
N PRO A 174 -25.35 17.91 -18.86
CA PRO A 174 -24.32 18.83 -18.39
C PRO A 174 -22.87 18.34 -18.61
N GLY A 175 -22.59 17.05 -18.37
CA GLY A 175 -21.26 16.45 -18.57
C GLY A 175 -20.75 16.51 -20.02
N SER A 176 -21.65 16.57 -21.01
CA SER A 176 -21.27 16.71 -22.43
C SER A 176 -20.98 18.16 -22.86
N ILE A 177 -21.43 19.15 -22.08
CA ILE A 177 -21.29 20.58 -22.38
C ILE A 177 -19.94 21.13 -21.86
N ILE A 178 -19.45 20.57 -20.74
CA ILE A 178 -18.23 21.05 -20.05
C ILE A 178 -16.94 20.76 -20.84
N GLY A 179 -16.97 19.90 -21.87
CA GLY A 179 -15.81 19.59 -22.71
C GLY A 179 -14.72 18.85 -21.92
N SER A 180 -14.60 17.53 -22.14
CA SER A 180 -13.66 16.69 -21.39
C SER A 180 -12.21 17.18 -21.47
N LYS A 181 -11.72 17.78 -20.37
CA LYS A 181 -10.29 17.95 -20.07
C LYS A 181 -9.88 17.12 -18.84
N ARG A 182 -10.47 15.94 -18.63
CA ARG A 182 -9.97 15.02 -17.59
C ARG A 182 -9.84 13.57 -18.09
N PRO A 183 -8.71 12.90 -17.81
CA PRO A 183 -8.51 11.51 -18.16
C PRO A 183 -9.37 10.62 -17.25
N THR A 184 -10.17 9.76 -17.85
CA THR A 184 -10.96 8.74 -17.16
C THR A 184 -10.06 7.76 -16.39
N PRO A 185 -10.28 7.51 -15.08
CA PRO A 185 -9.64 6.40 -14.38
C PRO A 185 -10.20 5.08 -14.91
N GLY A 186 -9.29 4.15 -15.24
CA GLY A 186 -9.48 2.73 -15.57
C GLY A 186 -10.92 2.20 -15.70
N LEU A 187 -11.49 2.29 -16.90
CA LEU A 187 -12.54 1.36 -17.30
C LEU A 187 -11.93 -0.06 -17.35
N SER A 188 -12.23 -0.86 -16.33
CA SER A 188 -11.98 -2.31 -16.35
C SER A 188 -12.47 -2.92 -17.66
N LEU A 189 -11.62 -3.72 -18.29
CA LEU A 189 -11.93 -4.54 -19.46
C LEU A 189 -13.22 -5.37 -19.28
N MET A 190 -13.60 -5.71 -18.03
CA MET A 190 -14.83 -6.42 -17.69
C MET A 190 -16.11 -5.59 -17.92
N ALA A 191 -16.08 -4.26 -17.80
CA ALA A 191 -17.24 -3.40 -18.07
C ALA A 191 -17.48 -3.23 -19.58
N LYS A 192 -16.41 -3.21 -20.39
CA LYS A 192 -16.50 -3.29 -21.86
C LYS A 192 -16.97 -4.69 -22.32
N GLN A 193 -16.65 -5.74 -21.56
CA GLN A 193 -17.06 -7.12 -21.87
C GLN A 193 -18.54 -7.39 -21.52
N ARG A 194 -19.08 -6.80 -20.45
CA ARG A 194 -20.52 -6.88 -20.14
C ARG A 194 -21.42 -6.22 -21.20
N ARG A 195 -20.93 -5.23 -21.94
CA ARG A 195 -21.66 -4.65 -23.08
C ARG A 195 -21.66 -5.54 -24.33
N ARG A 196 -20.86 -6.61 -24.39
CA ARG A 196 -20.82 -7.54 -25.53
C ARG A 196 -21.59 -8.85 -25.31
N ILE A 197 -22.07 -9.12 -24.09
CA ILE A 197 -22.71 -10.41 -23.74
C ILE A 197 -24.24 -10.27 -23.50
N SER A 198 -24.81 -9.08 -23.63
CA SER A 198 -26.27 -8.88 -23.66
C SER A 198 -26.69 -8.35 -25.02
N GLY A 199 -26.44 -9.15 -26.06
CA GLY A 199 -26.68 -8.81 -27.47
C GLY A 199 -27.68 -9.74 -28.15
N SER A 200 -28.67 -10.24 -27.41
CA SER A 200 -29.82 -10.92 -27.99
C SER A 200 -31.06 -10.23 -27.44
N PHE A 201 -31.77 -9.51 -28.32
CA PHE A 201 -32.98 -8.71 -28.09
C PHE A 201 -32.82 -7.33 -27.43
N ASP A 202 -32.14 -6.40 -28.12
CA ASP A 202 -32.31 -4.97 -27.82
C ASP A 202 -33.25 -4.29 -28.82
N LEU A 203 -34.29 -3.67 -28.27
CA LEU A 203 -35.34 -2.94 -28.96
C LEU A 203 -34.75 -1.74 -29.73
N ASN A 204 -34.96 -1.74 -31.05
CA ASN A 204 -34.98 -0.61 -31.99
C ASN A 204 -34.33 0.72 -31.47
N VAL A 205 -33.03 0.90 -31.70
CA VAL A 205 -32.19 2.04 -31.23
C VAL A 205 -32.80 3.42 -31.50
N GLU A 206 -33.59 3.57 -32.57
CA GLU A 206 -34.28 4.82 -32.89
C GLU A 206 -35.43 5.17 -31.93
N LYS A 207 -36.15 4.16 -31.43
CA LYS A 207 -37.25 4.35 -30.47
C LYS A 207 -36.70 4.82 -29.12
N SER A 208 -35.57 4.26 -28.70
CA SER A 208 -34.85 4.66 -27.49
C SER A 208 -34.40 6.14 -27.53
N LYS A 209 -33.81 6.58 -28.66
CA LYS A 209 -33.43 7.99 -28.86
C LYS A 209 -34.63 8.94 -28.79
N LYS A 210 -35.75 8.60 -29.45
CA LYS A 210 -36.98 9.40 -29.43
C LYS A 210 -37.56 9.53 -28.01
N TYR A 211 -37.57 8.44 -27.24
CA TYR A 211 -38.07 8.42 -25.87
C TYR A 211 -37.16 9.24 -24.93
N LYS A 212 -35.84 9.16 -25.11
CA LYS A 212 -34.84 9.98 -24.39
C LYS A 212 -35.10 11.49 -24.60
N THR A 213 -35.18 11.93 -25.85
CA THR A 213 -35.42 13.35 -26.17
C THR A 213 -36.78 13.83 -25.66
N LYS A 214 -37.83 13.00 -25.80
CA LYS A 214 -39.18 13.33 -25.31
C LYS A 214 -39.21 13.46 -23.78
N GLY A 215 -38.59 12.53 -23.05
CA GLY A 215 -38.53 12.54 -21.59
C GLY A 215 -37.77 13.75 -21.03
N ARG A 216 -36.58 14.07 -21.58
CA ARG A 216 -35.80 15.25 -21.17
C ARG A 216 -36.56 16.56 -21.38
N ARG A 217 -37.26 16.67 -22.52
CA ARG A 217 -38.10 17.84 -22.83
C ARG A 217 -39.25 17.97 -21.83
N LEU A 218 -39.99 16.89 -21.57
CA LEU A 218 -41.10 16.91 -20.60
C LEU A 218 -40.65 17.34 -19.21
N LYS A 219 -39.48 16.88 -18.76
CA LYS A 219 -38.86 17.32 -17.49
C LYS A 219 -38.56 18.83 -17.47
N LEU A 220 -38.00 19.37 -18.55
CA LEU A 220 -37.74 20.81 -18.66
C LEU A 220 -39.04 21.63 -18.63
N TYR A 221 -40.06 21.19 -19.37
CA TYR A 221 -41.38 21.83 -19.37
C TYR A 221 -42.06 21.75 -18.00
N ALA A 222 -41.92 20.63 -17.28
CA ALA A 222 -42.40 20.50 -15.91
C ALA A 222 -41.76 21.55 -14.99
N ASN A 223 -40.45 21.75 -15.08
CA ASN A 223 -39.76 22.83 -14.36
C ASN A 223 -40.28 24.22 -14.74
N PHE A 224 -40.56 24.49 -16.02
CA PHE A 224 -41.14 25.78 -16.41
C PHE A 224 -42.55 25.98 -15.86
N TYR A 225 -43.40 24.94 -15.85
CA TYR A 225 -44.71 25.01 -15.21
C TYR A 225 -44.61 25.23 -13.69
N LEU A 226 -43.62 24.62 -13.03
CA LEU A 226 -43.32 24.85 -11.62
C LEU A 226 -42.95 26.31 -11.34
N LEU A 227 -42.07 26.90 -12.18
CA LEU A 227 -41.69 28.32 -12.10
C LEU A 227 -42.85 29.27 -12.39
N ALA A 228 -43.77 28.87 -13.27
CA ALA A 228 -44.99 29.62 -13.60
C ALA A 228 -46.11 29.48 -12.54
N GLY A 229 -45.92 28.67 -11.50
CA GLY A 229 -46.90 28.45 -10.44
C GLY A 229 -48.04 27.49 -10.82
N ASN A 230 -48.02 26.88 -12.01
CA ASN A 230 -49.00 25.88 -12.43
C ASN A 230 -48.56 24.47 -12.00
N LEU A 231 -48.84 24.16 -10.74
CA LEU A 231 -48.40 22.91 -10.10
C LEU A 231 -49.07 21.67 -10.68
N ARG A 232 -50.32 21.77 -11.16
CA ARG A 232 -51.06 20.63 -11.73
C ARG A 232 -50.44 20.13 -13.03
N ASN A 233 -50.17 21.03 -13.97
CA ASN A 233 -49.50 20.67 -15.22
C ASN A 233 -48.04 20.27 -15.00
N SER A 234 -47.37 20.90 -14.03
CA SER A 234 -46.03 20.49 -13.59
C SER A 234 -45.99 19.03 -13.13
N LEU A 235 -46.91 18.64 -12.23
CA LEU A 235 -47.02 17.27 -11.73
C LEU A 235 -47.20 16.24 -12.85
N SER A 236 -48.15 16.51 -13.77
CA SER A 236 -48.42 15.62 -14.91
C SER A 236 -47.19 15.45 -15.81
N ASN A 237 -46.50 16.56 -16.15
CA ASN A 237 -45.32 16.51 -17.01
C ASN A 237 -44.13 15.81 -16.31
N PHE A 238 -43.96 15.96 -14.99
CA PHE A 238 -42.95 15.19 -14.25
C PHE A 238 -43.24 13.69 -14.28
N CYS A 239 -44.50 13.27 -14.04
CA CYS A 239 -44.87 11.86 -14.11
C CYS A 239 -44.64 11.27 -15.51
N GLU A 240 -45.06 11.95 -16.57
CA GLU A 240 -44.80 11.50 -17.94
C GLU A 240 -43.30 11.47 -18.25
N ALA A 241 -42.53 12.46 -17.80
CA ALA A 241 -41.08 12.47 -17.96
C ALA A 241 -40.43 11.26 -17.29
N ILE A 242 -40.82 10.93 -16.04
CA ILE A 242 -40.35 9.77 -15.30
C ILE A 242 -40.61 8.47 -16.08
N PHE A 243 -41.80 8.32 -16.66
CA PHE A 243 -42.14 7.15 -17.48
C PHE A 243 -41.18 6.99 -18.68
N TYR A 244 -41.01 8.03 -19.50
CA TYR A 244 -40.14 7.96 -20.67
C TYR A 244 -38.67 7.78 -20.29
N LEU A 245 -38.19 8.49 -19.27
CA LEU A 245 -36.79 8.42 -18.83
C LEU A 245 -36.45 7.08 -18.19
N LYS A 246 -37.38 6.49 -17.41
CA LYS A 246 -37.21 5.15 -16.85
C LYS A 246 -37.18 4.08 -17.93
N SER A 247 -38.01 4.19 -18.97
CA SER A 247 -38.03 3.22 -20.08
C SER A 247 -36.73 3.18 -20.90
N VAL A 248 -35.93 4.26 -20.86
CA VAL A 248 -34.64 4.38 -21.56
C VAL A 248 -33.45 4.30 -20.59
N ASN A 249 -33.71 4.15 -19.28
CA ASN A 249 -32.70 4.17 -18.21
C ASN A 249 -31.80 5.43 -18.22
N ASP A 250 -32.38 6.60 -18.51
CA ASP A 250 -31.69 7.90 -18.42
C ASP A 250 -31.71 8.41 -16.97
N TYR A 251 -30.85 7.81 -16.13
CA TYR A 251 -30.88 7.98 -14.68
C TYR A 251 -30.63 9.42 -14.21
N LEU A 252 -29.81 10.20 -14.92
CA LEU A 252 -29.49 11.59 -14.56
C LEU A 252 -30.74 12.47 -14.61
N TRP A 253 -31.45 12.42 -15.73
CA TRP A 253 -32.65 13.22 -15.93
C TRP A 253 -33.83 12.66 -15.15
N LEU A 254 -33.88 11.34 -14.92
CA LEU A 254 -34.86 10.69 -14.07
C LEU A 254 -34.74 11.16 -12.61
N ALA A 255 -33.53 11.19 -12.05
CA ALA A 255 -33.28 11.68 -10.69
C ALA A 255 -33.69 13.15 -10.53
N SER A 256 -33.33 13.99 -11.50
CA SER A 256 -33.72 15.40 -11.48
C SER A 256 -35.23 15.62 -11.65
N ALA A 257 -35.93 14.73 -12.39
CA ALA A 257 -37.39 14.75 -12.46
C ALA A 257 -38.05 14.37 -11.13
N LEU A 258 -37.47 13.42 -10.38
CA LEU A 258 -37.93 13.03 -9.04
C LEU A 258 -37.70 14.13 -8.00
N ASP A 259 -36.56 14.81 -8.02
CA ASP A 259 -36.28 15.99 -7.19
C ASP A 259 -37.24 17.17 -7.48
N GLY A 260 -37.54 17.41 -8.76
CA GLY A 260 -38.58 18.38 -9.16
C GLY A 260 -39.98 17.96 -8.68
N LEU A 261 -40.29 16.66 -8.73
CA LEU A 261 -41.55 16.10 -8.25
C LEU A 261 -41.73 16.28 -6.73
N SER A 262 -40.69 16.06 -5.91
CA SER A 262 -40.77 16.27 -4.45
C SER A 262 -41.05 17.73 -4.10
N THR A 263 -40.40 18.66 -4.82
CA THR A 263 -40.63 20.09 -4.67
C THR A 263 -42.07 20.47 -5.07
N CYS A 264 -42.57 19.90 -6.17
CA CYS A 264 -43.95 20.12 -6.62
C CYS A 264 -44.97 19.60 -5.60
N ILE A 265 -44.75 18.42 -5.03
CA ILE A 265 -45.60 17.81 -3.98
C ILE A 265 -45.62 18.68 -2.72
N LEU A 266 -44.46 19.18 -2.27
CA LEU A 266 -44.37 20.06 -1.09
C LEU A 266 -45.15 21.38 -1.31
N LEU A 267 -45.10 21.94 -2.52
CA LEU A 267 -45.86 23.14 -2.87
C LEU A 267 -47.36 22.87 -3.01
N LEU A 268 -47.77 21.70 -3.53
CA LEU A 268 -49.18 21.28 -3.55
C LEU A 268 -49.74 21.08 -2.14
N ALA A 269 -48.93 20.52 -1.23
CA ALA A 269 -49.26 20.39 0.18
C ALA A 269 -49.45 21.76 0.85
N ARG A 270 -48.68 22.78 0.44
CA ARG A 270 -48.85 24.15 0.95
C ARG A 270 -50.17 24.79 0.53
N VAL A 271 -50.67 24.46 -0.65
CA VAL A 271 -51.91 25.03 -1.23
C VAL A 271 -53.14 24.19 -0.87
N ASP A 272 -52.97 23.10 -0.11
CA ASP A 272 -54.02 22.15 0.31
C ASP A 272 -54.81 21.54 -0.87
N THR A 273 -54.15 21.36 -2.04
CA THR A 273 -54.77 20.78 -3.23
C THR A 273 -54.53 19.28 -3.31
N ALA A 274 -55.60 18.50 -3.47
CA ALA A 274 -55.51 17.06 -3.65
C ALA A 274 -54.86 16.68 -4.99
N PHE A 275 -54.02 15.65 -4.98
CA PHE A 275 -53.37 15.09 -6.15
C PHE A 275 -53.24 13.56 -6.02
N GLN A 276 -53.12 12.86 -7.15
CA GLN A 276 -52.86 11.43 -7.20
C GLN A 276 -51.67 11.15 -8.10
N LEU A 277 -50.77 10.27 -7.67
CA LEU A 277 -49.66 9.79 -8.49
C LEU A 277 -50.09 8.56 -9.30
N PRO A 278 -49.67 8.45 -10.58
CA PRO A 278 -49.89 7.22 -11.35
C PRO A 278 -49.26 6.00 -10.69
N GLY A 279 -49.93 4.84 -10.75
CA GLY A 279 -49.49 3.62 -10.05
C GLY A 279 -48.05 3.18 -10.38
N PHE A 280 -47.56 3.41 -11.60
CA PHE A 280 -46.17 3.09 -11.97
C PHE A 280 -45.13 3.93 -11.21
N VAL A 281 -45.47 5.17 -10.80
CA VAL A 281 -44.59 6.02 -9.99
C VAL A 281 -44.55 5.46 -8.57
N SER A 282 -45.68 5.08 -8.00
CA SER A 282 -45.74 4.44 -6.68
C SER A 282 -44.94 3.13 -6.66
N THR A 283 -45.10 2.27 -7.67
CA THR A 283 -44.30 1.03 -7.80
C THR A 283 -42.80 1.30 -7.94
N LEU A 284 -42.42 2.38 -8.63
CA LEU A 284 -41.01 2.80 -8.73
C LEU A 284 -40.46 3.20 -7.35
N LEU A 285 -41.26 3.90 -6.54
CA LEU A 285 -40.88 4.33 -5.20
C LEU A 285 -40.82 3.15 -4.20
N ASP A 286 -41.66 2.13 -4.36
CA ASP A 286 -41.76 0.98 -3.45
C ASP A 286 -40.75 -0.15 -3.72
N SER A 287 -40.02 -0.09 -4.83
CA SER A 287 -39.01 -1.09 -5.19
C SER A 287 -37.80 -1.07 -4.24
N ASN A 288 -37.87 -1.78 -3.11
CA ASN A 288 -36.75 -1.89 -2.17
C ASN A 288 -35.59 -2.72 -2.75
N SER A 289 -34.43 -2.09 -2.93
CA SER A 289 -33.19 -2.73 -3.35
C SER A 289 -32.52 -3.44 -2.17
N SER A 290 -33.01 -4.62 -1.81
CA SER A 290 -32.31 -5.55 -0.91
C SER A 290 -32.39 -6.97 -1.47
N ASN A 291 -31.81 -7.18 -2.65
CA ASN A 291 -31.09 -8.39 -3.04
C ASN A 291 -30.65 -8.27 -4.50
N GLY A 292 -29.35 -8.42 -4.73
CA GLY A 292 -28.77 -8.51 -6.05
C GLY A 292 -29.21 -9.79 -6.74
N ARG A 293 -30.29 -9.71 -7.51
CA ARG A 293 -30.69 -10.51 -8.67
C ARG A 293 -32.12 -10.09 -8.96
N ASP A 294 -32.30 -9.32 -10.03
CA ASP A 294 -33.28 -9.64 -11.07
C ASP A 294 -33.39 -8.49 -12.06
N SER A 295 -32.95 -8.78 -13.28
CA SER A 295 -33.56 -8.23 -14.48
C SER A 295 -34.97 -8.81 -14.61
N VAL A 296 -35.94 -8.34 -13.83
CA VAL A 296 -37.34 -8.49 -14.23
C VAL A 296 -37.59 -7.43 -15.29
N LEU A 297 -37.59 -7.88 -16.54
CA LEU A 297 -38.21 -7.16 -17.65
C LEU A 297 -39.60 -6.70 -17.20
N MET A 298 -39.78 -5.40 -16.97
CA MET A 298 -41.10 -4.80 -17.08
C MET A 298 -41.51 -4.93 -18.54
N SER A 299 -42.14 -6.05 -18.88
CA SER A 299 -42.81 -6.25 -20.16
C SER A 299 -43.85 -5.13 -20.32
N PRO A 300 -43.82 -4.35 -21.42
CA PRO A 300 -44.86 -3.36 -21.68
C PRO A 300 -46.16 -3.99 -22.22
N PHE A 301 -46.40 -5.27 -21.93
CA PHE A 301 -47.57 -6.00 -22.40
C PHE A 301 -48.01 -7.04 -21.38
N SER A 302 -48.97 -6.65 -20.54
CA SER A 302 -49.92 -7.59 -19.98
C SER A 302 -51.25 -6.86 -19.79
N SER A 303 -52.17 -7.12 -20.71
CA SER A 303 -53.61 -7.02 -20.47
C SER A 303 -54.17 -8.42 -20.71
N PRO A 304 -55.29 -8.76 -20.05
CA PRO A 304 -55.61 -10.11 -19.61
C PRO A 304 -55.97 -11.04 -20.77
N ALA A 305 -55.67 -12.33 -20.60
CA ALA A 305 -56.01 -13.35 -21.57
C ALA A 305 -57.53 -13.49 -21.72
N SER A 306 -58.07 -13.09 -22.89
CA SER A 306 -59.09 -13.88 -23.59
C SER A 306 -59.24 -13.44 -25.06
N SER A 307 -59.19 -14.44 -25.95
CA SER A 307 -59.52 -14.46 -27.39
C SER A 307 -58.50 -13.90 -28.41
N PRO A 308 -58.36 -14.55 -29.60
CA PRO A 308 -57.42 -14.14 -30.62
C PRO A 308 -58.08 -13.18 -31.63
N ARG A 309 -57.51 -11.99 -31.81
CA ARG A 309 -57.75 -11.15 -33.00
C ARG A 309 -56.47 -10.42 -33.41
N PRO A 310 -56.17 -10.33 -34.72
CA PRO A 310 -55.01 -9.59 -35.21
C PRO A 310 -55.40 -8.14 -35.45
N SER A 311 -54.82 -7.20 -34.68
CA SER A 311 -54.70 -5.80 -35.10
C SER A 311 -53.67 -5.07 -34.26
N LEU A 312 -52.56 -4.70 -34.91
CA LEU A 312 -51.63 -3.67 -34.46
C LEU A 312 -52.40 -2.37 -34.17
N GLN A 313 -52.42 -1.92 -32.92
CA GLN A 313 -52.54 -0.49 -32.55
C GLN A 313 -52.04 -0.29 -31.11
N LEU A 314 -51.06 0.59 -30.92
CA LEU A 314 -50.49 0.98 -29.62
C LEU A 314 -51.56 1.69 -28.76
N PRO A 315 -51.56 1.55 -27.42
CA PRO A 315 -52.40 2.37 -26.56
C PRO A 315 -51.97 3.84 -26.69
N VAL A 316 -52.88 4.63 -27.23
CA VAL A 316 -52.75 6.08 -27.39
C VAL A 316 -52.98 6.72 -26.01
N SER A 317 -51.99 7.51 -25.58
CA SER A 317 -52.04 8.56 -24.52
C SER A 317 -52.14 8.14 -23.04
N ILE A 318 -51.05 8.39 -22.29
CA ILE A 318 -51.01 8.52 -20.82
C ILE A 318 -51.82 9.74 -20.32
N SER A 319 -52.15 10.67 -21.22
CA SER A 319 -52.93 11.87 -20.90
C SER A 319 -54.38 11.60 -20.51
N SER A 320 -54.98 10.45 -20.87
CA SER A 320 -56.38 10.13 -20.56
C SER A 320 -56.61 9.63 -19.13
N SER A 321 -55.66 8.92 -18.52
CA SER A 321 -55.78 8.44 -17.13
C SER A 321 -55.58 9.54 -16.09
N ILE A 322 -54.88 10.62 -16.43
CA ILE A 322 -54.68 11.80 -15.56
C ILE A 322 -55.83 12.82 -15.73
N GLN A 323 -56.51 12.85 -16.88
CA GLN A 323 -57.66 13.74 -17.12
C GLN A 323 -59.01 13.16 -16.65
N ALA A 324 -59.15 11.83 -16.58
CA ALA A 324 -60.39 11.16 -16.16
C ALA A 324 -60.74 11.29 -14.66
N SER A 325 -59.85 11.84 -13.83
CA SER A 325 -60.09 12.11 -12.39
C SER A 325 -60.65 13.51 -12.10
N SER A 326 -61.15 14.20 -13.12
CA SER A 326 -61.76 15.54 -12.98
C SER A 326 -63.19 15.53 -12.40
N SER A 327 -63.78 14.36 -12.12
CA SER A 327 -65.16 14.23 -11.62
C SER A 327 -65.33 13.57 -10.25
N VAL A 328 -64.26 13.39 -9.46
CA VAL A 328 -64.35 12.87 -8.09
C VAL A 328 -63.67 13.85 -7.12
N GLN A 329 -64.42 14.40 -6.16
CA GLN A 329 -63.87 15.22 -5.08
C GLN A 329 -62.90 14.36 -4.24
N LEU A 330 -61.60 14.52 -4.50
CA LEU A 330 -60.54 13.88 -3.75
C LEU A 330 -60.19 14.74 -2.52
N SER A 331 -60.12 14.13 -1.35
CA SER A 331 -59.61 14.78 -0.14
C SER A 331 -58.09 14.96 -0.22
N PRO A 332 -57.54 16.06 0.34
CA PRO A 332 -56.09 16.24 0.42
C PRO A 332 -55.47 15.15 1.30
N LEU A 333 -54.34 14.60 0.87
CA LEU A 333 -53.58 13.59 1.62
C LEU A 333 -53.08 14.16 2.96
N PRO A 334 -53.02 13.35 4.04
CA PRO A 334 -52.46 13.80 5.31
C PRO A 334 -50.97 14.12 5.17
N LEU A 335 -50.50 15.14 5.90
CA LEU A 335 -49.11 15.64 5.82
C LEU A 335 -48.08 14.57 6.19
N SER A 336 -48.43 13.60 7.04
CA SER A 336 -47.57 12.45 7.37
C SER A 336 -47.29 11.55 6.15
N SER A 337 -48.31 11.19 5.38
CA SER A 337 -48.14 10.41 4.14
C SER A 337 -47.37 11.20 3.07
N ILE A 338 -47.52 12.54 3.05
CA ILE A 338 -46.75 13.41 2.16
C ILE A 338 -45.26 13.40 2.55
N TRP A 339 -44.95 13.45 3.85
CA TRP A 339 -43.58 13.32 4.34
C TRP A 339 -42.94 11.98 3.95
N GLU A 340 -43.63 10.86 4.21
CA GLU A 340 -43.14 9.52 3.82
C GLU A 340 -42.88 9.41 2.31
N MET A 341 -43.78 9.96 1.50
CA MET A 341 -43.63 9.96 0.05
C MET A 341 -42.44 10.82 -0.40
N ILE A 342 -42.26 12.01 0.19
CA ILE A 342 -41.08 12.87 -0.09
C ILE A 342 -39.79 12.12 0.27
N HIS A 343 -39.77 11.45 1.42
CA HIS A 343 -38.64 10.63 1.87
C HIS A 343 -38.29 9.54 0.86
N ARG A 344 -39.27 8.74 0.41
CA ARG A 344 -39.09 7.72 -0.64
C ARG A 344 -38.58 8.31 -1.96
N ILE A 345 -39.10 9.48 -2.35
CA ILE A 345 -38.67 10.17 -3.57
C ILE A 345 -37.20 10.59 -3.46
N PHE A 346 -36.77 11.16 -2.33
CA PHE A 346 -35.37 11.55 -2.13
C PHE A 346 -34.44 10.33 -2.07
N ALA A 347 -34.85 9.24 -1.40
CA ALA A 347 -34.08 7.99 -1.39
C ALA A 347 -33.82 7.46 -2.81
N LYS A 348 -34.86 7.41 -3.67
CA LYS A 348 -34.70 7.02 -5.09
C LYS A 348 -33.92 8.04 -5.92
N THR A 349 -34.07 9.33 -5.62
CA THR A 349 -33.29 10.39 -6.28
C THR A 349 -31.79 10.21 -6.01
N PHE A 350 -31.41 9.93 -4.77
CA PHE A 350 -30.02 9.69 -4.39
C PHE A 350 -29.47 8.41 -5.04
N GLU A 351 -30.25 7.31 -5.07
CA GLU A 351 -29.87 6.06 -5.73
C GLU A 351 -29.56 6.27 -7.24
N PHE A 352 -30.42 7.02 -7.94
CA PHE A 352 -30.23 7.28 -9.36
C PHE A 352 -29.09 8.26 -9.64
N TYR A 353 -28.90 9.31 -8.83
CA TYR A 353 -27.74 10.18 -8.97
C TYR A 353 -26.43 9.41 -8.71
N GLN A 354 -26.38 8.55 -7.69
CA GLN A 354 -25.21 7.71 -7.42
C GLN A 354 -24.87 6.78 -8.60
N SER A 355 -25.90 6.22 -9.24
CA SER A 355 -25.75 5.36 -10.42
C SER A 355 -25.17 6.07 -11.65
N THR A 356 -25.21 7.41 -11.68
CA THR A 356 -24.69 8.22 -12.81
C THR A 356 -23.22 8.61 -12.68
N PHE A 357 -22.63 8.49 -11.50
CA PHE A 357 -21.25 8.93 -11.25
C PHE A 357 -20.19 8.19 -12.11
N LEU A 358 -20.50 6.97 -12.57
CA LEU A 358 -19.61 6.15 -13.41
C LEU A 358 -19.87 6.31 -14.92
N GLN A 359 -20.85 7.12 -15.32
CA GLN A 359 -21.28 7.25 -16.72
C GLN A 359 -20.74 8.55 -17.33
N GLY A 360 -19.68 8.47 -18.13
CA GLY A 360 -18.91 9.64 -18.59
C GLY A 360 -19.71 10.81 -19.16
N GLU A 361 -20.64 10.59 -20.10
CA GLU A 361 -21.39 11.68 -20.75
C GLU A 361 -22.65 12.13 -19.97
N ASP A 362 -23.22 11.24 -19.16
CA ASP A 362 -24.46 11.44 -18.41
C ASP A 362 -24.18 11.52 -16.88
N CYS A 363 -22.99 12.02 -16.48
CA CYS A 363 -22.60 12.20 -15.07
C CYS A 363 -23.30 13.41 -14.45
N VAL A 364 -23.82 13.27 -13.22
CA VAL A 364 -24.40 14.39 -12.47
C VAL A 364 -23.30 15.34 -11.97
N PRO A 365 -23.40 16.65 -12.24
CA PRO A 365 -22.50 17.64 -11.67
C PRO A 365 -22.61 17.66 -10.14
N LEU A 366 -21.48 17.69 -9.44
CA LEU A 366 -21.48 17.48 -7.99
C LEU A 366 -22.28 18.54 -7.23
N ILE A 367 -22.23 19.80 -7.66
CA ILE A 367 -22.99 20.88 -7.02
C ILE A 367 -24.51 20.62 -6.99
N VAL A 368 -25.05 20.02 -8.06
CA VAL A 368 -26.47 19.62 -8.16
C VAL A 368 -26.78 18.56 -7.11
N PHE A 369 -25.91 17.57 -6.99
CA PHE A 369 -26.07 16.49 -6.02
C PHE A 369 -25.97 17.02 -4.58
N CYS A 370 -24.97 17.86 -4.26
CA CYS A 370 -24.82 18.46 -2.94
C CYS A 370 -26.02 19.33 -2.57
N GLU A 371 -26.47 20.21 -3.45
CA GLU A 371 -27.62 21.08 -3.18
C GLU A 371 -28.94 20.31 -3.02
N CYS A 372 -29.14 19.21 -3.75
CA CYS A 372 -30.28 18.31 -3.55
C CYS A 372 -30.26 17.71 -2.14
N ASN A 373 -29.10 17.21 -1.68
CA ASN A 373 -28.93 16.67 -0.33
C ASN A 373 -29.11 17.75 0.75
N LEU A 374 -28.59 18.96 0.54
CA LEU A 374 -28.77 20.08 1.49
C LEU A 374 -30.22 20.53 1.59
N ARG A 375 -30.97 20.55 0.47
CA ARG A 375 -32.41 20.83 0.48
C ARG A 375 -33.18 19.80 1.30
N PHE A 376 -32.86 18.52 1.12
CA PHE A 376 -33.46 17.46 1.91
C PHE A 376 -33.09 17.54 3.40
N ILE A 377 -31.80 17.68 3.74
CA ILE A 377 -31.35 17.85 5.13
C ILE A 377 -31.99 19.07 5.80
N GLY A 378 -32.12 20.18 5.07
CA GLY A 378 -32.77 21.38 5.60
C GLY A 378 -34.23 21.14 5.96
N LEU A 379 -34.97 20.43 5.10
CA LEU A 379 -36.35 20.02 5.39
C LEU A 379 -36.40 19.01 6.55
N PHE A 380 -35.56 17.98 6.50
CA PHE A 380 -35.43 16.94 7.54
C PHE A 380 -35.15 17.55 8.91
N THR A 381 -34.15 18.44 9.01
CA THR A 381 -33.80 19.16 10.24
C THR A 381 -34.98 19.97 10.78
N SER A 382 -35.71 20.64 9.89
CA SER A 382 -36.88 21.44 10.27
C SER A 382 -38.02 20.56 10.81
N VAL A 383 -38.24 19.39 10.19
CA VAL A 383 -39.19 18.38 10.67
C VAL A 383 -38.74 17.78 12.01
N CYS A 384 -37.45 17.48 12.20
CA CYS A 384 -36.94 16.96 13.48
C CYS A 384 -37.09 17.94 14.64
N ILE A 385 -36.94 19.25 14.40
CA ILE A 385 -37.13 20.30 15.41
C ILE A 385 -38.60 20.38 15.85
N GLU A 386 -39.53 20.31 14.89
CA GLU A 386 -40.98 20.44 15.13
C GLU A 386 -41.70 19.08 15.30
N ARG A 387 -40.95 17.96 15.24
CA ARG A 387 -41.35 16.53 15.24
C ARG A 387 -42.24 16.04 14.11
N GLU A 388 -43.04 16.92 13.50
CA GLU A 388 -43.95 16.57 12.41
C GLU A 388 -43.88 17.59 11.26
N LEU A 389 -44.28 17.16 10.06
CA LEU A 389 -44.48 18.07 8.93
C LEU A 389 -45.74 18.92 9.18
N ASN A 390 -45.54 20.12 9.72
CA ASN A 390 -46.61 21.08 9.98
C ASN A 390 -46.52 22.30 9.04
N ARG A 391 -47.56 23.16 9.05
CA ARG A 391 -47.59 24.38 8.21
C ARG A 391 -46.44 25.36 8.54
N SER A 392 -45.92 25.34 9.78
CA SER A 392 -44.77 26.17 10.19
C SER A 392 -43.48 25.73 9.49
N VAL A 393 -43.22 24.42 9.44
CA VAL A 393 -42.09 23.82 8.71
C VAL A 393 -42.16 24.15 7.23
N ILE A 394 -43.33 23.96 6.59
CA ILE A 394 -43.51 24.28 5.17
C ILE A 394 -43.25 25.77 4.91
N ASN A 395 -43.74 26.66 5.78
CA ASN A 395 -43.50 28.10 5.65
C ASN A 395 -42.03 28.48 5.92
N HIS A 396 -41.35 27.83 6.87
CA HIS A 396 -39.92 28.00 7.10
C HIS A 396 -39.10 27.63 5.86
N THR A 397 -39.41 26.48 5.26
CA THR A 397 -38.73 25.95 4.08
C THR A 397 -38.94 26.81 2.83
N VAL A 398 -40.15 27.35 2.63
CA VAL A 398 -40.54 28.15 1.47
C VAL A 398 -40.18 29.64 1.61
N TYR A 399 -40.37 30.24 2.79
CA TYR A 399 -40.24 31.68 2.99
C TYR A 399 -39.08 32.11 3.92
N GLY A 400 -38.44 31.17 4.62
CA GLY A 400 -37.37 31.46 5.58
C GLY A 400 -37.85 32.01 6.93
N THR A 401 -39.12 31.82 7.30
CA THR A 401 -39.67 32.30 8.58
C THR A 401 -39.07 31.55 9.78
N CYS A 402 -38.66 32.22 10.85
CA CYS A 402 -38.08 31.55 12.02
C CYS A 402 -39.03 30.51 12.64
N LEU A 403 -38.49 29.33 12.98
CA LEU A 403 -39.22 28.29 13.73
C LEU A 403 -39.42 28.72 15.19
N SER A 404 -40.46 28.20 15.84
CA SER A 404 -40.75 28.52 17.24
C SER A 404 -39.73 27.81 18.12
N ARG A 405 -38.85 28.57 18.80
CA ARG A 405 -37.87 28.08 19.81
C ARG A 405 -38.57 27.58 21.09
N LYS A 406 -39.54 26.66 20.99
CA LYS A 406 -39.98 25.89 22.18
C LYS A 406 -38.86 24.91 22.50
N ARG A 407 -38.43 24.91 23.77
CA ARG A 407 -37.27 24.17 24.30
C ARG A 407 -37.16 22.79 23.67
N ILE A 408 -36.09 22.55 22.91
CA ILE A 408 -35.70 21.22 22.45
C ILE A 408 -35.41 20.41 23.72
N PRO A 409 -36.18 19.34 24.04
CA PRO A 409 -35.85 18.43 25.13
C PRO A 409 -34.49 17.79 24.88
N GLU A 410 -33.77 17.40 25.94
CA GLU A 410 -32.40 16.85 25.84
C GLU A 410 -32.30 15.60 24.95
N ASP A 411 -33.42 14.87 24.77
CA ASP A 411 -33.53 13.75 23.84
C ASP A 411 -34.32 14.12 22.58
N ILE A 412 -33.60 14.30 21.47
CA ILE A 412 -34.18 14.31 20.11
C ILE A 412 -34.47 12.85 19.72
N GLY A 413 -35.42 12.21 20.41
CA GLY A 413 -35.69 10.77 20.33
C GLY A 413 -36.09 10.24 18.95
N ASP A 414 -36.46 11.11 18.01
CA ASP A 414 -36.92 10.75 16.65
C ASP A 414 -35.89 11.10 15.54
N PHE A 415 -34.66 11.49 15.89
CA PHE A 415 -33.64 11.81 14.87
C PHE A 415 -32.92 10.55 14.37
N ASP A 416 -33.16 10.18 13.10
CA ASP A 416 -32.41 9.11 12.45
C ASP A 416 -30.96 9.54 12.18
N HIS A 417 -30.09 9.24 13.14
CA HIS A 417 -28.66 9.47 13.03
C HIS A 417 -28.02 8.70 11.87
N VAL A 418 -28.56 7.54 11.48
CA VAL A 418 -28.03 6.69 10.40
C VAL A 418 -28.29 7.36 9.06
N GLU A 419 -29.52 7.83 8.84
CA GLU A 419 -29.89 8.55 7.63
C GLU A 419 -29.07 9.84 7.48
N PHE A 420 -29.01 10.67 8.53
CA PHE A 420 -28.22 11.90 8.50
C PHE A 420 -26.73 11.61 8.27
N SER A 421 -26.17 10.56 8.87
CA SER A 421 -24.77 10.20 8.66
C SER A 421 -24.53 9.66 7.25
N GLY A 422 -25.48 8.91 6.67
CA GLY A 422 -25.40 8.44 5.29
C GLY A 422 -25.34 9.60 4.30
N ILE A 423 -26.19 10.62 4.49
CA ILE A 423 -26.21 11.81 3.65
C ILE A 423 -24.96 12.68 3.87
N PHE A 424 -24.53 12.84 5.12
CA PHE A 424 -23.31 13.57 5.47
C PHE A 424 -22.10 13.00 4.72
N SER A 425 -21.92 11.67 4.74
CA SER A 425 -20.83 10.99 4.03
C SER A 425 -20.92 11.13 2.50
N GLN A 426 -22.14 11.27 1.96
CA GLN A 426 -22.33 11.47 0.52
C GLN A 426 -21.94 12.88 0.07
N ILE A 427 -22.25 13.91 0.86
CA ILE A 427 -21.87 15.31 0.57
C ILE A 427 -20.35 15.47 0.61
N PHE A 428 -19.71 15.02 1.69
CA PHE A 428 -18.26 15.12 1.90
C PHE A 428 -17.51 13.90 1.34
N SER A 429 -17.84 13.49 0.11
CA SER A 429 -17.12 12.43 -0.61
C SER A 429 -15.87 12.97 -1.32
N ASP A 430 -15.01 12.09 -1.86
CA ASP A 430 -13.75 12.46 -2.53
C ASP A 430 -13.88 13.54 -3.62
N ARG A 431 -15.06 13.65 -4.24
CA ARG A 431 -15.30 14.66 -5.28
C ARG A 431 -15.64 16.03 -4.74
N PHE A 432 -15.89 16.20 -3.44
CA PHE A 432 -16.11 17.50 -2.82
C PHE A 432 -14.98 18.50 -3.13
N GLU A 433 -13.76 17.99 -3.34
CA GLU A 433 -12.61 18.77 -3.80
C GLU A 433 -12.81 19.45 -5.17
N GLU A 434 -13.68 18.93 -6.04
CA GLU A 434 -13.97 19.47 -7.37
C GLU A 434 -14.78 20.78 -7.35
N LEU A 435 -15.41 21.12 -6.22
CA LEU A 435 -16.20 22.35 -6.08
C LEU A 435 -15.30 23.58 -5.91
N SER A 436 -15.79 24.74 -6.34
CA SER A 436 -15.11 26.02 -6.09
C SER A 436 -15.14 26.39 -4.61
N THR A 437 -14.18 27.21 -4.18
CA THR A 437 -14.04 27.60 -2.77
C THR A 437 -15.31 28.26 -2.22
N GLU A 438 -15.95 29.13 -3.01
CA GLU A 438 -17.21 29.79 -2.62
C GLU A 438 -18.35 28.79 -2.39
N GLN A 439 -18.45 27.78 -3.25
CA GLN A 439 -19.42 26.69 -3.10
C GLN A 439 -19.13 25.87 -1.84
N LYS A 440 -17.86 25.52 -1.58
CA LYS A 440 -17.46 24.78 -0.38
C LYS A 440 -17.78 25.56 0.90
N CYS A 441 -17.46 26.85 0.96
CA CYS A 441 -17.78 27.71 2.11
C CYS A 441 -19.29 27.74 2.39
N THR A 442 -20.11 27.92 1.35
CA THR A 442 -21.58 27.92 1.48
C THR A 442 -22.11 26.59 2.05
N ILE A 443 -21.51 25.47 1.65
CA ILE A 443 -21.88 24.13 2.13
C ILE A 443 -21.43 23.95 3.59
N TYR A 444 -20.21 24.36 3.95
CA TYR A 444 -19.71 24.30 5.34
C TYR A 444 -20.57 25.14 6.28
N ASP A 445 -20.88 26.39 5.94
CA ASP A 445 -21.71 27.27 6.77
C ASP A 445 -23.11 26.65 7.01
N PHE A 446 -23.74 26.12 5.96
CA PHE A 446 -25.04 25.47 6.10
C PHE A 446 -24.97 24.22 7.00
N MET A 447 -23.94 23.40 6.83
CA MET A 447 -23.78 22.16 7.61
C MET A 447 -23.39 22.45 9.07
N ILE A 448 -22.55 23.44 9.33
CA ILE A 448 -22.20 23.89 10.69
C ILE A 448 -23.44 24.41 11.41
N SER A 449 -24.23 25.28 10.76
CA SER A 449 -25.50 25.78 11.29
C SER A 449 -26.50 24.65 11.56
N THR A 450 -26.56 23.66 10.68
CA THR A 450 -27.45 22.50 10.82
C THR A 450 -27.03 21.60 11.99
N CYS A 451 -25.73 21.28 12.12
CA CYS A 451 -25.21 20.50 13.24
C CYS A 451 -25.38 21.23 14.58
N ASP A 452 -25.27 22.57 14.59
CA ASP A 452 -25.54 23.38 15.77
C ASP A 452 -27.01 23.33 16.20
N LYS A 453 -27.95 23.50 15.25
CA LYS A 453 -29.40 23.34 15.50
C LYS A 453 -29.77 21.96 16.02
N LEU A 454 -29.05 20.92 15.60
CA LEU A 454 -29.25 19.53 16.02
C LEU A 454 -28.40 19.12 17.24
N ARG A 455 -27.63 20.04 17.84
CA ARG A 455 -26.71 19.78 18.98
C ARG A 455 -25.68 18.67 18.73
N LEU A 456 -25.28 18.46 17.48
CA LEU A 456 -24.27 17.48 17.09
C LEU A 456 -22.86 18.06 17.25
N PHE A 457 -22.43 18.32 18.50
CA PHE A 457 -21.18 19.04 18.81
C PHE A 457 -19.93 18.41 18.16
N ARG A 458 -19.83 17.07 18.13
CA ARG A 458 -18.69 16.39 17.49
C ARG A 458 -18.65 16.58 15.97
N LYS A 459 -19.80 16.48 15.29
CA LYS A 459 -19.89 16.69 13.84
C LYS A 459 -19.70 18.17 13.48
N LYS A 460 -20.23 19.09 14.30
CA LYS A 460 -19.95 20.53 14.22
C LYS A 460 -18.45 20.79 14.29
N SER A 461 -17.78 20.23 15.30
CA SER A 461 -16.33 20.37 15.50
C SER A 461 -15.50 19.86 14.30
N LEU A 462 -15.90 18.73 13.71
CA LEU A 462 -15.29 18.20 12.48
C LEU A 462 -15.46 19.14 11.29
N LEU A 463 -16.65 19.71 11.11
CA LEU A 463 -16.92 20.68 10.04
C LEU A 463 -16.17 21.99 10.23
N VAL A 464 -16.06 22.47 11.48
CA VAL A 464 -15.26 23.66 11.84
C VAL A 464 -13.79 23.41 11.50
N ASN A 465 -13.23 22.24 11.82
CA ASN A 465 -11.87 21.89 11.43
C ASN A 465 -11.68 21.89 9.90
N GLY A 466 -12.63 21.32 9.15
CA GLY A 466 -12.59 21.33 7.69
C GLY A 466 -12.71 22.73 7.09
N PHE A 467 -13.51 23.60 7.72
CA PHE A 467 -13.65 25.00 7.35
C PHE A 467 -12.36 25.79 7.61
N ILE A 468 -11.73 25.62 8.77
CA ILE A 468 -10.43 26.24 9.10
C ILE A 468 -9.38 25.84 8.05
N GLN A 469 -9.27 24.57 7.71
CA GLN A 469 -8.34 24.08 6.68
C GLN A 469 -8.62 24.68 5.28
N LEU A 470 -9.89 24.84 4.91
CA LEU A 470 -10.26 25.50 3.65
C LEU A 470 -9.83 26.97 3.65
N MET A 471 -9.98 27.67 4.76
CA MET A 471 -9.60 29.08 4.88
C MET A 471 -8.07 29.25 4.86
N LEU A 472 -7.34 28.43 5.62
CA LEU A 472 -5.86 28.44 5.64
C LEU A 472 -5.27 28.18 4.24
N SER A 473 -5.90 27.32 3.44
CA SER A 473 -5.41 26.97 2.09
C SER A 473 -5.75 27.98 0.99
N THR A 474 -6.76 28.84 1.20
CA THR A 474 -7.26 29.74 0.15
C THR A 474 -6.92 31.21 0.38
N GLY A 475 -6.45 31.58 1.58
CA GLY A 475 -5.91 32.92 1.86
C GLY A 475 -6.93 34.06 1.69
N LEU A 476 -8.22 33.77 1.86
CA LEU A 476 -9.29 34.73 1.61
C LEU A 476 -9.50 35.67 2.81
N GLU A 477 -8.94 36.89 2.73
CA GLU A 477 -9.17 37.96 3.72
C GLU A 477 -10.64 38.44 3.78
N ASN A 478 -11.42 38.17 2.74
CA ASN A 478 -12.80 38.67 2.57
C ASN A 478 -13.87 38.01 3.46
N TYR A 479 -13.53 36.98 4.26
CA TYR A 479 -14.50 36.30 5.13
C TYR A 479 -14.79 37.04 6.45
N ARG A 480 -14.05 38.13 6.73
CA ARG A 480 -14.21 38.96 7.93
C ARG A 480 -15.59 39.64 8.06
N TYR A 481 -16.40 39.61 7.00
CA TYR A 481 -17.72 40.24 6.94
C TYR A 481 -18.88 39.35 7.47
N ILE A 482 -18.62 38.08 7.81
CA ILE A 482 -19.68 37.11 8.12
C ILE A 482 -19.82 36.83 9.63
N TYR A 483 -18.75 36.94 10.43
CA TYR A 483 -18.73 36.61 11.87
C TYR A 483 -18.15 37.74 12.74
N THR A 484 -18.69 37.92 13.95
CA THR A 484 -18.14 38.85 14.97
C THR A 484 -17.06 38.18 15.83
N ASN A 485 -16.12 38.94 16.41
CA ASN A 485 -15.04 38.40 17.27
C ASN A 485 -15.56 37.59 18.48
N ALA A 486 -16.76 37.91 18.98
CA ALA A 486 -17.40 37.20 20.08
C ALA A 486 -17.93 35.83 19.63
N GLU A 487 -18.61 35.76 18.48
CA GLU A 487 -19.08 34.50 17.88
C GLU A 487 -17.90 33.59 17.51
N LEU A 488 -16.77 34.18 17.09
CA LEU A 488 -15.57 33.44 16.75
C LEU A 488 -14.90 32.81 17.98
N ARG A 489 -14.81 33.53 19.11
CA ARG A 489 -14.31 32.97 20.38
C ARG A 489 -15.19 31.82 20.87
N GLU A 490 -16.51 31.98 20.81
CA GLU A 490 -17.45 30.92 21.23
C GLU A 490 -17.32 29.66 20.36
N VAL A 491 -17.20 29.84 19.03
CA VAL A 491 -16.99 28.71 18.11
C VAL A 491 -15.65 28.01 18.38
N LEU A 492 -14.54 28.75 18.57
CA LEU A 492 -13.22 28.17 18.82
C LEU A 492 -13.08 27.53 20.20
N ASP A 493 -13.60 28.15 21.26
CA ASP A 493 -13.58 27.54 22.60
C ASP A 493 -14.48 26.29 22.64
N SER A 494 -15.64 26.29 21.96
CA SER A 494 -16.49 25.10 21.82
C SER A 494 -15.79 23.98 21.02
N HIS A 495 -14.96 24.36 20.03
CA HIS A 495 -14.13 23.44 19.27
C HIS A 495 -13.04 22.82 20.15
N CYS A 496 -12.32 23.61 20.95
CA CYS A 496 -11.29 23.15 21.90
C CYS A 496 -11.86 22.21 22.98
N GLN A 497 -13.05 22.51 23.51
CA GLN A 497 -13.71 21.68 24.52
C GLN A 497 -14.06 20.27 24.00
N VAL A 498 -14.47 20.13 22.74
CA VAL A 498 -14.75 18.82 22.12
C VAL A 498 -13.50 17.94 22.08
N TYR A 499 -12.31 18.55 22.02
CA TYR A 499 -11.02 17.86 22.02
C TYR A 499 -10.44 17.66 23.43
N GLY A 500 -11.18 18.04 24.48
CA GLY A 500 -10.77 17.90 25.88
C GLY A 500 -9.76 18.94 26.36
N ILE A 501 -9.59 20.04 25.63
CA ILE A 501 -8.69 21.14 25.99
C ILE A 501 -9.48 22.16 26.82
N ASN A 502 -9.19 22.25 28.12
CA ASN A 502 -9.77 23.29 28.95
C ASN A 502 -8.85 24.52 28.93
N ALA A 503 -9.11 25.45 28.01
CA ALA A 503 -8.32 26.66 27.84
C ALA A 503 -8.43 27.67 29.01
N ALA A 504 -8.94 27.26 30.19
CA ALA A 504 -9.13 28.09 31.38
C ALA A 504 -8.34 27.62 32.64
N GLU A 505 -7.67 26.45 32.63
CA GLU A 505 -6.94 25.85 33.77
C GLU A 505 -5.47 25.49 33.42
N PHE A 506 -4.53 25.47 34.39
CA PHE A 506 -3.13 25.05 34.22
C PHE A 506 -2.74 23.95 35.24
N PRO A 507 -2.30 22.75 34.80
CA PRO A 507 -2.15 22.29 33.40
C PRO A 507 -3.51 22.22 32.69
N SER A 508 -3.54 22.51 31.38
CA SER A 508 -4.77 22.56 30.58
C SER A 508 -5.34 21.18 30.24
N PHE A 509 -4.66 20.11 30.69
CA PHE A 509 -4.96 18.71 30.40
C PHE A 509 -5.05 17.88 31.69
N ARG A 510 -5.95 16.89 31.68
CA ARG A 510 -6.03 15.83 32.70
C ARG A 510 -5.35 14.52 32.27
N ASN A 511 -5.09 14.34 30.97
CA ASN A 511 -4.53 13.13 30.33
C ASN A 511 -3.39 13.52 29.36
N GLU A 512 -2.65 12.54 28.83
CA GLU A 512 -1.55 12.78 27.87
C GLU A 512 -1.99 13.52 26.58
N PRO A 513 -1.18 14.48 26.08
CA PRO A 513 -1.45 15.26 24.87
C PRO A 513 -1.32 14.41 23.61
N ASN A 514 -2.24 14.56 22.66
CA ASN A 514 -2.26 13.76 21.43
C ASN A 514 -2.00 14.58 20.15
N VAL A 515 -1.55 13.90 19.09
CA VAL A 515 -1.22 14.50 17.78
C VAL A 515 -2.39 15.28 17.19
N LEU A 516 -3.61 14.79 17.42
CA LEU A 516 -4.85 15.36 16.89
C LEU A 516 -5.20 16.68 17.59
N GLN A 517 -5.00 16.78 18.89
CA GLN A 517 -5.10 18.00 19.70
C GLN A 517 -4.03 19.00 19.28
N LYS A 518 -2.77 18.55 19.08
CA LYS A 518 -1.69 19.40 18.59
C LYS A 518 -2.01 20.01 17.23
N LYS A 519 -2.40 19.18 16.25
CA LYS A 519 -2.72 19.63 14.89
C LYS A 519 -3.87 20.64 14.90
N MET A 520 -4.93 20.33 15.64
CA MET A 520 -6.08 21.21 15.77
C MET A 520 -5.71 22.54 16.44
N LEU A 521 -5.00 22.52 17.57
CA LEU A 521 -4.64 23.72 18.31
C LEU A 521 -3.65 24.60 17.52
N PHE A 522 -2.78 23.99 16.70
CA PHE A 522 -1.91 24.69 15.77
C PHE A 522 -2.69 25.33 14.60
N GLU A 523 -3.64 24.61 13.99
CA GLU A 523 -4.55 25.16 12.96
C GLU A 523 -5.38 26.34 13.51
N VAL A 524 -5.81 26.26 14.77
CA VAL A 524 -6.49 27.36 15.47
C VAL A 524 -5.55 28.55 15.70
N PHE A 525 -4.30 28.31 16.12
CA PHE A 525 -3.28 29.35 16.29
C PHE A 525 -3.01 30.08 14.96
N GLU A 526 -2.79 29.36 13.86
CA GLU A 526 -2.57 29.94 12.52
C GLU A 526 -3.80 30.69 12.01
N PHE A 527 -5.00 30.16 12.24
CA PHE A 527 -6.24 30.82 11.90
C PHE A 527 -6.41 32.14 12.65
N CYS A 528 -6.07 32.17 13.95
CA CYS A 528 -6.09 33.38 14.76
C CYS A 528 -5.09 34.42 14.26
N GLN A 529 -3.92 34.01 13.77
CA GLN A 529 -2.95 34.91 13.13
C GLN A 529 -3.50 35.49 11.81
N GLN A 530 -4.09 34.66 10.93
CA GLN A 530 -4.65 35.11 9.66
C GLN A 530 -5.85 36.06 9.83
N VAL A 531 -6.70 35.82 10.82
CA VAL A 531 -7.88 36.66 11.11
C VAL A 531 -7.54 37.85 12.04
N SER A 532 -6.30 37.95 12.51
CA SER A 532 -5.78 38.99 13.43
C SER A 532 -6.45 39.04 14.81
N PHE A 533 -6.53 37.89 15.50
CA PHE A 533 -7.09 37.75 16.87
C PHE A 533 -5.99 37.57 17.94
N LEU A 534 -5.47 38.67 18.51
CA LEU A 534 -4.27 38.73 19.38
C LEU A 534 -4.36 37.94 20.70
N GLU A 535 -5.48 38.03 21.42
CA GLU A 535 -5.68 37.32 22.71
C GLU A 535 -5.62 35.80 22.53
N GLY A 536 -6.09 35.30 21.38
CA GLY A 536 -6.01 33.88 21.02
C GLY A 536 -4.56 33.40 20.78
N VAL A 537 -3.70 34.24 20.21
CA VAL A 537 -2.32 33.86 19.84
C VAL A 537 -1.46 33.55 21.06
N VAL A 538 -1.47 34.41 22.09
CA VAL A 538 -0.69 34.18 23.33
C VAL A 538 -1.27 32.99 24.11
N LYS A 539 -2.60 32.92 24.21
CA LYS A 539 -3.29 31.89 25.00
C LYS A 539 -3.09 30.48 24.43
N TYR A 540 -3.42 30.27 23.16
CA TYR A 540 -3.26 28.96 22.54
C TYR A 540 -1.77 28.63 22.28
N GLY A 541 -0.91 29.65 22.08
CA GLY A 541 0.54 29.50 21.93
C GLY A 541 1.28 29.02 23.20
N SER A 542 0.93 29.53 24.37
CA SER A 542 1.53 29.07 25.64
C SER A 542 1.11 27.63 25.99
N ILE A 543 -0.14 27.24 25.70
CA ILE A 543 -0.62 25.86 25.86
C ILE A 543 0.14 24.93 24.91
N LEU A 544 0.39 25.36 23.67
CA LEU A 544 1.20 24.61 22.71
C LEU A 544 2.64 24.36 23.21
N LEU A 545 3.30 25.35 23.82
CA LEU A 545 4.67 25.19 24.31
C LEU A 545 4.78 24.36 25.60
N ALA A 546 3.81 24.48 26.52
CA ALA A 546 3.83 23.75 27.79
C ALA A 546 3.43 22.27 27.61
N ASP A 547 2.32 22.03 26.90
CA ASP A 547 1.69 20.72 26.89
C ASP A 547 1.95 19.93 25.59
N PHE A 548 2.44 20.56 24.52
CA PHE A 548 2.77 19.88 23.25
C PHE A 548 4.24 19.93 22.79
N PRO A 549 5.26 20.10 23.67
CA PRO A 549 6.65 20.27 23.23
C PRO A 549 7.18 19.08 22.41
N THR A 550 6.70 17.86 22.68
CA THR A 550 7.08 16.63 21.97
C THR A 550 6.43 16.48 20.59
N LEU A 551 5.30 17.16 20.37
CA LEU A 551 4.48 16.98 19.17
C LEU A 551 4.74 18.09 18.13
N LEU A 552 5.31 19.22 18.53
CA LEU A 552 5.62 20.38 17.67
C LEU A 552 6.91 20.21 16.85
N THR A 553 6.90 20.63 15.59
CA THR A 553 8.09 20.68 14.72
C THR A 553 8.97 21.90 15.05
N ASP A 554 10.23 21.89 14.59
CA ASP A 554 11.18 22.98 14.91
C ASP A 554 10.70 24.35 14.42
N GLY A 555 10.22 24.41 13.17
CA GLY A 555 9.67 25.63 12.60
C GLY A 555 8.40 26.09 13.30
N GLU A 556 7.54 25.16 13.73
CA GLU A 556 6.34 25.47 14.51
C GLU A 556 6.70 26.06 15.87
N GLN A 557 7.64 25.45 16.60
CA GLN A 557 8.09 25.93 17.91
C GLN A 557 8.72 27.33 17.82
N GLN A 558 9.52 27.60 16.78
CA GLN A 558 10.08 28.92 16.54
C GLN A 558 9.01 29.96 16.15
N THR A 559 8.03 29.56 15.34
CA THR A 559 6.92 30.44 14.92
C THR A 559 6.02 30.78 16.11
N ILE A 560 5.72 29.78 16.96
CA ILE A 560 4.97 29.98 18.20
C ILE A 560 5.77 30.84 19.15
N TYR A 561 7.04 30.53 19.42
CA TYR A 561 7.90 31.31 20.32
C TYR A 561 8.05 32.76 19.85
N LYS A 562 8.21 33.00 18.54
CA LYS A 562 8.28 34.34 17.96
C LYS A 562 6.96 35.09 18.11
N GLY A 563 5.83 34.46 17.76
CA GLY A 563 4.50 35.06 17.92
C GLY A 563 4.16 35.36 19.38
N VAL A 564 4.46 34.43 20.28
CA VAL A 564 4.31 34.60 21.73
C VAL A 564 5.21 35.72 22.23
N ARG A 565 6.49 35.80 21.83
CA ARG A 565 7.43 36.86 22.25
C ARG A 565 7.04 38.25 21.71
N GLU A 566 6.63 38.33 20.44
CA GLU A 566 6.21 39.59 19.81
C GLU A 566 4.92 40.13 20.43
N ASP A 567 3.94 39.28 20.72
CA ASP A 567 2.67 39.72 21.29
C ASP A 567 2.70 39.81 22.83
N MET A 568 3.56 39.05 23.53
CA MET A 568 3.84 39.21 24.98
C MET A 568 4.41 40.59 25.30
N SER A 569 5.14 41.21 24.37
CA SER A 569 5.61 42.60 24.52
C SER A 569 4.52 43.67 24.33
N LYS A 570 3.42 43.32 23.65
CA LYS A 570 2.29 44.23 23.33
C LYS A 570 1.09 44.06 24.27
N THR A 571 1.11 43.06 25.15
CA THR A 571 0.00 42.67 26.02
C THR A 571 0.32 43.05 27.47
N GLU A 572 -0.57 43.76 28.18
CA GLU A 572 -0.36 44.20 29.59
C GLU A 572 -0.57 43.09 30.65
N ALA A 573 -0.31 41.81 30.34
CA ALA A 573 -0.59 40.69 31.23
C ALA A 573 0.57 40.43 32.24
N LYS A 574 0.26 40.36 33.55
CA LYS A 574 1.18 39.99 34.66
C LYS A 574 1.09 38.47 34.97
N ASP A 575 2.18 37.87 35.48
CA ASP A 575 2.39 36.45 35.85
C ASP A 575 2.73 35.45 34.72
N ILE A 576 3.96 35.49 34.21
CA ILE A 576 4.45 34.56 33.16
C ILE A 576 5.47 33.61 33.77
N ARG A 577 5.08 32.35 33.99
CA ARG A 577 5.97 31.29 34.48
C ARG A 577 6.69 30.62 33.31
N TYR A 578 7.93 30.19 33.53
CA TYR A 578 8.61 29.31 32.58
C TYR A 578 7.86 27.97 32.49
N TRP A 579 7.62 27.54 31.25
CA TRP A 579 6.68 26.47 30.92
C TRP A 579 7.28 25.05 31.05
N ASP A 580 8.58 24.89 31.38
CA ASP A 580 9.25 23.59 31.53
C ASP A 580 9.94 23.43 32.90
N GLN A 581 9.54 22.38 33.65
CA GLN A 581 10.07 22.06 34.98
C GLN A 581 11.18 20.98 34.97
N GLN A 582 11.45 20.34 33.83
CA GLN A 582 12.36 19.18 33.71
C GLN A 582 13.73 19.53 33.09
N VAL A 583 14.27 20.70 33.44
CA VAL A 583 15.52 21.20 32.86
C VAL A 583 16.73 20.37 33.30
N LEU A 584 16.76 19.89 34.55
CA LEU A 584 17.77 18.93 35.04
C LEU A 584 17.32 17.49 34.79
N GLN A 585 18.10 16.75 34.01
CA GLN A 585 17.77 15.37 33.63
C GLN A 585 18.59 14.32 34.40
N ASN A 586 19.91 14.44 34.42
CA ASN A 586 20.76 13.42 35.02
C ASN A 586 22.13 13.96 35.46
N ILE A 587 22.76 13.24 36.37
CA ILE A 587 24.18 13.36 36.70
C ILE A 587 24.79 11.99 36.43
N GLU A 588 25.54 11.87 35.34
CA GLU A 588 26.12 10.60 34.87
C GLU A 588 27.62 10.57 35.09
N PHE A 589 28.10 9.42 35.56
CA PHE A 589 29.52 9.12 35.68
C PHE A 589 29.93 8.31 34.47
N ARG A 590 31.02 8.69 33.79
CA ARG A 590 31.32 8.23 32.43
C ARG A 590 32.02 6.86 32.34
N ASN A 591 31.80 5.99 33.32
CA ASN A 591 32.21 4.58 33.25
C ASN A 591 31.00 3.72 32.86
N GLU A 592 30.81 3.51 31.56
CA GLU A 592 29.60 2.96 30.94
C GLU A 592 29.31 1.46 31.20
N SER A 593 30.13 0.75 31.98
CA SER A 593 29.94 -0.70 32.18
C SER A 593 29.91 -1.15 33.63
N ASN A 594 30.07 -0.24 34.58
CA ASN A 594 30.24 -0.57 35.98
C ASN A 594 29.89 0.65 36.82
N ASP A 595 28.99 0.52 37.81
CA ASP A 595 28.66 1.54 38.86
C ASP A 595 29.86 1.82 39.80
N TYR A 596 31.05 1.76 39.23
CA TYR A 596 32.31 1.66 39.90
C TYR A 596 33.28 2.65 39.25
N LEU A 597 33.70 3.65 39.99
CA LEU A 597 34.86 4.46 39.61
C LEU A 597 36.12 3.65 39.93
N VAL A 598 37.17 3.75 39.13
CA VAL A 598 38.43 3.09 39.47
C VAL A 598 39.23 4.06 40.34
N GLN A 599 39.70 3.55 41.48
CA GLN A 599 40.51 4.35 42.39
C GLN A 599 41.69 5.02 41.66
N ASN A 600 41.94 6.30 41.93
CA ASN A 600 43.02 7.11 41.38
C ASN A 600 42.98 7.32 39.85
N GLU A 601 41.87 7.00 39.19
CA GLU A 601 41.66 7.31 37.79
C GLU A 601 40.71 8.51 37.62
N LEU A 602 41.10 9.44 36.74
CA LEU A 602 40.28 10.61 36.40
C LEU A 602 38.91 10.17 35.89
N SER A 603 37.86 10.62 36.58
CA SER A 603 36.49 10.27 36.23
C SER A 603 35.78 11.48 35.63
N ASP A 604 35.44 11.37 34.35
CA ASP A 604 34.55 12.33 33.71
C ASP A 604 33.15 12.14 34.32
N ALA A 605 32.50 13.24 34.71
CA ALA A 605 31.06 13.24 34.94
C ALA A 605 30.37 14.30 34.09
N LEU A 606 29.12 14.03 33.79
CA LEU A 606 28.32 14.73 32.81
C LEU A 606 27.02 15.13 33.49
N ILE A 607 26.84 16.44 33.69
CA ILE A 607 25.56 16.99 34.12
C ILE A 607 24.73 17.21 32.88
N THR A 608 23.62 16.51 32.78
CA THR A 608 22.77 16.52 31.61
C THR A 608 21.65 17.54 31.85
N VAL A 609 21.76 18.68 31.15
CA VAL A 609 20.75 19.74 31.14
C VAL A 609 20.08 19.75 29.78
N ARG A 610 18.74 19.83 29.76
CA ARG A 610 17.97 19.69 28.53
C ARG A 610 17.29 21.00 28.14
N ASN A 611 17.57 21.43 26.92
CA ASN A 611 16.67 22.27 26.15
C ASN A 611 15.81 21.37 25.25
N PRO A 612 14.52 21.15 25.55
CA PRO A 612 13.65 20.34 24.70
C PRO A 612 13.09 21.12 23.50
N PHE A 613 13.35 22.42 23.39
CA PHE A 613 12.72 23.34 22.45
C PHE A 613 13.62 23.71 21.27
N ALA A 614 13.04 24.10 20.14
CA ALA A 614 13.72 24.43 18.89
C ALA A 614 14.30 25.86 18.83
N PHE A 615 14.40 26.53 19.96
CA PHE A 615 14.92 27.88 20.13
C PHE A 615 15.97 27.91 21.25
N ASP A 616 16.84 28.92 21.25
CA ASP A 616 17.88 29.07 22.25
C ASP A 616 17.29 29.33 23.65
N ILE A 617 17.83 28.64 24.65
CA ILE A 617 17.53 28.85 26.07
C ILE A 617 18.77 29.40 26.77
N GLU A 618 18.60 30.47 27.54
CA GLU A 618 19.68 31.06 28.33
C GLU A 618 19.61 30.58 29.79
N ILE A 619 20.69 30.01 30.34
CA ILE A 619 20.81 29.52 31.72
C ILE A 619 21.95 30.23 32.47
N SER A 620 21.69 30.75 33.67
CA SER A 620 22.74 31.38 34.51
C SER A 620 22.85 30.76 35.93
N GLY A 621 24.09 30.50 36.41
CA GLY A 621 24.42 30.19 37.83
C GLY A 621 24.51 28.71 38.32
N LEU A 622 25.18 27.79 37.61
CA LEU A 622 25.14 26.32 37.82
C LEU A 622 26.08 25.75 38.94
N GLN A 623 25.55 24.94 39.88
CA GLN A 623 26.31 24.23 40.96
C GLN A 623 25.73 22.82 41.27
N VAL A 624 26.59 21.84 41.64
CA VAL A 624 26.21 20.45 42.05
C VAL A 624 26.31 20.27 43.56
N CYS A 625 25.27 19.72 44.19
CA CYS A 625 25.19 19.55 45.65
C CYS A 625 25.28 18.06 46.09
N SER A 626 26.17 17.73 47.04
CA SER A 626 26.21 16.43 47.75
C SER A 626 25.21 16.40 48.92
N ALA A 627 24.85 15.19 49.37
CA ALA A 627 23.94 14.99 50.50
C ALA A 627 24.65 15.01 51.88
N ASP A 628 25.91 14.54 51.94
CA ASP A 628 26.72 14.43 53.17
C ASP A 628 27.91 15.41 53.13
N ASP A 629 28.16 16.13 54.24
CA ASP A 629 29.23 17.13 54.36
C ASP A 629 30.64 16.51 54.56
N THR A 630 30.77 15.17 54.67
CA THR A 630 32.01 14.46 55.06
C THR A 630 32.80 13.82 53.92
N PHE A 631 32.22 13.63 52.72
CA PHE A 631 32.90 13.08 51.55
C PHE A 631 33.37 14.22 50.64
N SER A 632 34.66 14.54 50.65
CA SER A 632 35.18 15.68 49.88
C SER A 632 35.13 15.38 48.37
N LEU A 633 34.31 16.14 47.65
CA LEU A 633 34.18 16.08 46.19
C LEU A 633 34.63 17.42 45.60
N THR A 634 35.68 17.41 44.78
CA THR A 634 36.10 18.60 44.06
C THR A 634 35.40 18.67 42.71
N THR A 635 34.59 19.73 42.49
CA THR A 635 33.96 19.99 41.19
C THR A 635 34.73 21.07 40.46
N GLN A 636 35.25 20.74 39.29
CA GLN A 636 35.86 21.71 38.39
C GLN A 636 35.18 21.63 37.03
N LEU A 637 34.82 22.80 36.52
CA LEU A 637 34.33 22.93 35.14
C LEU A 637 35.50 22.59 34.22
N ASN A 638 35.32 21.54 33.42
CA ASN A 638 36.36 21.03 32.54
C ASN A 638 36.65 22.05 31.43
N SER A 639 37.67 22.88 31.63
CA SER A 639 38.08 23.95 30.72
C SER A 639 38.98 23.45 29.56
N ARG A 640 39.30 22.15 29.51
CA ARG A 640 40.15 21.56 28.46
C ARG A 640 39.40 21.03 27.24
N ARG A 641 38.06 20.94 27.28
CA ARG A 641 37.24 20.66 26.09
C ARG A 641 36.74 21.97 25.48
N GLN A 642 37.65 22.67 24.81
CA GLN A 642 37.36 23.86 24.03
C GLN A 642 36.51 23.50 22.80
N ASN A 643 35.32 24.09 22.71
CA ASN A 643 34.76 24.70 21.50
C ASN A 643 33.34 25.30 21.66
N LEU A 644 32.76 25.36 22.87
CA LEU A 644 31.39 25.91 23.03
C LEU A 644 31.21 26.98 24.12
N ILE A 645 32.23 27.31 24.91
CA ILE A 645 32.04 28.27 26.02
C ILE A 645 33.26 29.19 26.18
N SER A 646 33.12 30.46 25.81
CA SER A 646 34.03 31.53 26.23
C SER A 646 33.57 32.02 27.60
N ILE A 647 34.30 31.73 28.68
CA ILE A 647 34.02 32.30 30.00
C ILE A 647 35.22 33.13 30.46
N GLN A 648 35.05 34.45 30.40
CA GLN A 648 35.35 35.28 31.56
C GLN A 648 34.19 35.08 32.55
N TYR A 649 34.48 35.01 33.85
CA TYR A 649 33.49 34.78 34.91
C TYR A 649 32.18 35.59 34.70
N ASN A 650 31.00 34.95 34.85
CA ASN A 650 29.61 35.48 34.72
C ASN A 650 28.88 35.47 33.36
N VAL A 651 29.28 34.68 32.35
CA VAL A 651 28.48 34.53 31.10
C VAL A 651 27.38 33.44 31.25
N PRO A 652 26.12 33.68 30.83
CA PRO A 652 25.06 32.67 30.81
C PRO A 652 25.37 31.54 29.83
N ILE A 653 25.10 30.30 30.24
CA ILE A 653 25.15 29.10 29.42
C ILE A 653 24.01 29.16 28.40
N LEU A 654 24.36 29.30 27.13
CA LEU A 654 23.41 29.27 26.03
C LEU A 654 23.17 27.81 25.59
N LEU A 655 21.99 27.27 25.89
CA LEU A 655 21.55 25.98 25.38
C LEU A 655 20.89 26.15 24.02
N ARG A 656 21.55 25.63 23.00
CA ARG A 656 21.03 25.62 21.63
C ARG A 656 19.73 24.81 21.52
N PRO A 657 18.93 25.05 20.47
CA PRO A 657 17.73 24.28 20.16
C PRO A 657 17.91 22.76 20.33
N ARG A 658 17.00 22.11 21.05
CA ARG A 658 16.91 20.65 21.23
C ARG A 658 18.20 20.01 21.73
N THR A 659 19.03 20.80 22.40
CA THR A 659 20.27 20.30 22.94
C THR A 659 20.07 19.82 24.36
N THR A 660 20.29 18.52 24.52
CA THR A 660 20.67 17.98 25.80
C THR A 660 22.18 18.17 25.91
N VAL A 661 22.58 19.22 26.63
CA VAL A 661 24.00 19.52 26.80
C VAL A 661 24.45 18.86 28.09
N SER A 662 25.30 17.87 27.92
CA SER A 662 26.08 17.33 29.02
C SER A 662 27.23 18.27 29.30
N VAL A 663 27.13 19.02 30.38
CA VAL A 663 28.19 19.92 30.85
C VAL A 663 29.25 19.03 31.53
N PRO A 664 30.46 18.88 30.94
CA PRO A 664 31.49 18.04 31.51
C PRO A 664 32.07 18.70 32.74
N ILE A 665 31.98 17.96 33.84
CA ILE A 665 32.61 18.30 35.11
C ILE A 665 33.63 17.21 35.42
N PHE A 666 34.80 17.60 35.90
CA PHE A 666 35.77 16.62 36.38
C PHE A 666 35.45 16.27 37.83
N LEU A 667 35.44 14.97 38.11
CA LEU A 667 35.31 14.40 39.45
C LEU A 667 36.53 13.53 39.74
N VAL A 668 37.12 13.70 40.92
CA VAL A 668 38.23 12.85 41.40
C VAL A 668 37.80 12.24 42.73
N PRO A 669 37.55 10.92 42.79
CA PRO A 669 37.26 10.23 44.04
C PRO A 669 38.57 9.85 44.74
N ASP A 670 38.82 10.43 45.92
CA ASP A 670 40.08 10.24 46.64
C ASP A 670 40.16 8.92 47.43
N SER A 671 39.06 8.16 47.55
CA SER A 671 38.99 6.91 48.31
C SER A 671 38.02 5.88 47.71
N SER A 672 38.23 4.60 48.03
CA SER A 672 37.30 3.53 47.64
C SER A 672 36.13 3.44 48.64
N GLY A 673 34.88 3.45 48.17
CA GLY A 673 33.67 3.53 49.01
C GLY A 673 32.40 3.92 48.23
N LYS A 674 31.34 4.39 48.92
CA LYS A 674 30.02 4.76 48.33
C LYS A 674 29.71 6.28 48.48
N LEU A 675 29.29 6.97 47.41
CA LEU A 675 29.12 8.45 47.29
C LEU A 675 27.68 8.89 46.86
N ASN A 676 27.03 9.92 47.47
CA ASN A 676 25.61 10.36 47.23
C ASN A 676 25.36 11.85 46.78
N LEU A 677 24.53 12.15 45.75
CA LEU A 677 24.25 13.51 45.17
C LEU A 677 22.74 13.93 45.05
N VAL A 678 22.34 15.23 45.07
CA VAL A 678 20.92 15.73 45.18
C VAL A 678 20.31 16.60 44.03
N GLY A 679 21.02 17.53 43.35
CA GLY A 679 20.41 18.38 42.28
C GLY A 679 21.20 19.62 41.84
N ILE A 680 20.56 20.53 41.04
CA ILE A 680 21.14 21.80 40.51
C ILE A 680 20.25 23.05 40.73
N MET A 681 20.84 24.25 40.69
CA MET A 681 20.16 25.56 40.86
C MET A 681 20.45 26.51 39.66
N ALA A 682 19.43 27.20 39.09
CA ALA A 682 19.59 28.12 37.91
C ALA A 682 18.42 29.12 37.60
N SER A 683 18.60 30.06 36.65
CA SER A 683 17.58 31.02 36.09
C SER A 683 17.50 30.95 34.55
N ILE A 684 16.29 31.08 33.93
CA ILE A 684 15.99 30.70 32.53
C ILE A 684 15.15 31.74 31.73
N CYS A 685 15.58 32.12 30.51
CA CYS A 685 14.81 32.87 29.48
C CYS A 685 14.10 34.17 29.94
N GLY A 686 14.67 34.90 30.92
CA GLY A 686 14.06 36.12 31.47
C GLY A 686 12.84 35.88 32.37
N CYS A 687 12.57 34.62 32.72
CA CYS A 687 11.62 34.20 33.74
C CYS A 687 12.31 34.19 35.14
N ASP A 688 11.52 34.06 36.21
CA ASP A 688 12.02 34.08 37.61
C ASP A 688 12.89 32.84 38.00
N THR A 689 13.88 32.99 38.92
CA THR A 689 14.87 31.94 39.38
C THR A 689 14.25 30.74 40.11
N GLN A 690 14.68 29.50 39.80
CA GLN A 690 14.03 28.25 40.27
C GLN A 690 15.03 27.11 40.60
N LEU A 691 14.63 26.19 41.51
CA LEU A 691 15.39 24.98 41.86
C LEU A 691 14.95 23.82 40.95
N PHE A 692 15.91 23.19 40.26
CA PHE A 692 15.62 22.09 39.34
C PHE A 692 16.01 20.76 39.96
N LYS A 693 14.98 19.95 40.26
CA LYS A 693 15.10 18.63 40.86
C LYS A 693 14.67 17.58 39.86
N THR A 694 15.33 16.43 39.91
CA THR A 694 14.90 15.24 39.16
C THR A 694 14.02 14.39 40.07
N MET A 695 12.87 13.95 39.54
CA MET A 695 11.96 13.04 40.23
C MET A 695 12.39 11.60 39.99
N ASP A 696 12.25 10.72 40.99
CA ASP A 696 12.42 9.28 40.81
C ASP A 696 11.16 8.68 40.16
N ASP A 697 11.32 8.15 38.94
CA ASP A 697 10.34 7.27 38.32
C ASP A 697 10.53 5.85 38.87
N GLN A 698 9.77 5.49 39.91
CA GLN A 698 9.59 4.08 40.27
C GLN A 698 8.57 3.42 39.33
N SER A 699 9.00 3.14 38.11
CA SER A 699 8.37 2.13 37.27
C SER A 699 9.39 1.63 36.27
N ASN A 700 9.95 0.45 36.51
CA ASN A 700 10.38 -0.51 35.48
C ASN A 700 10.98 -1.75 36.16
N GLU A 701 10.12 -2.68 36.56
CA GLU A 701 10.43 -4.11 36.49
C GLU A 701 9.24 -4.83 35.85
N ASP A 702 9.55 -5.85 35.05
CA ASP A 702 8.69 -6.80 34.34
C ASP A 702 8.23 -6.47 32.91
N ASP A 703 9.19 -6.54 31.98
CA ASP A 703 8.93 -7.04 30.62
C ASP A 703 9.17 -8.55 30.57
N ASN A 704 8.09 -9.35 30.52
CA ASN A 704 8.15 -10.61 29.80
C ASN A 704 6.79 -11.13 29.30
N ALA A 705 6.81 -11.47 28.00
CA ALA A 705 5.90 -12.31 27.23
C ALA A 705 4.83 -11.61 26.38
N GLY A 706 5.16 -11.50 25.09
CA GLY A 706 4.16 -11.34 24.05
C GLY A 706 3.30 -12.61 23.88
N ASN A 707 1.99 -12.43 23.71
CA ASN A 707 1.22 -13.29 22.83
C ASN A 707 -0.02 -12.59 22.27
N ARG A 708 -0.23 -12.79 20.97
CA ARG A 708 -1.38 -12.32 20.21
C ARG A 708 -2.69 -12.94 20.74
N MET A 709 -3.80 -12.18 20.75
CA MET A 709 -4.98 -12.37 19.89
C MET A 709 -6.30 -11.85 20.51
N LYS A 710 -7.04 -11.17 19.63
CA LYS A 710 -8.52 -11.13 19.49
C LYS A 710 -9.35 -10.31 20.48
N CYS A 711 -10.09 -9.38 19.86
CA CYS A 711 -11.27 -8.70 20.37
C CYS A 711 -12.22 -9.64 21.14
N LYS A 712 -12.75 -9.15 22.26
CA LYS A 712 -14.18 -9.27 22.60
C LYS A 712 -14.58 -8.30 23.72
N SER A 713 -15.66 -7.57 23.43
CA SER A 713 -16.62 -6.92 24.33
C SER A 713 -16.11 -5.95 25.41
N ILE A 714 -16.29 -4.65 25.15
CA ILE A 714 -16.58 -3.68 26.19
C ILE A 714 -18.01 -3.93 26.66
N SER A 715 -18.16 -4.39 27.90
CA SER A 715 -19.37 -4.18 28.69
C SER A 715 -19.03 -3.21 29.80
N LEU A 716 -19.64 -2.02 29.72
CA LEU A 716 -19.66 -0.98 30.74
C LEU A 716 -20.10 -1.56 32.09
N LYS A 717 -19.27 -1.38 33.13
CA LYS A 717 -19.77 -1.15 34.49
C LYS A 717 -18.91 -0.11 35.20
N ASN A 718 -19.62 0.85 35.76
CA ASN A 718 -19.21 1.89 36.69
C ASN A 718 -18.24 1.38 37.78
N THR A 719 -17.29 2.21 38.17
CA THR A 719 -17.17 2.68 39.57
C THR A 719 -16.27 3.91 39.63
N LEU A 720 -16.75 4.89 40.41
CA LEU A 720 -15.95 5.96 40.99
C LEU A 720 -14.82 5.34 41.80
N ASP A 721 -13.57 5.68 41.51
CA ASP A 721 -12.49 5.51 42.48
C ASP A 721 -11.58 6.73 42.48
N VAL A 722 -11.44 7.26 43.69
CA VAL A 722 -10.60 8.38 44.09
C VAL A 722 -9.14 7.98 43.88
N VAL A 723 -8.51 8.50 42.83
CA VAL A 723 -7.06 8.36 42.64
C VAL A 723 -6.37 9.30 43.63
N LYS A 724 -5.81 8.70 44.69
CA LYS A 724 -4.80 9.34 45.54
C LYS A 724 -3.57 9.64 44.67
N GLN A 725 -3.10 10.88 44.68
CA GLN A 725 -1.84 11.28 44.04
C GLN A 725 -0.66 10.51 44.66
N PRO A 726 0.27 9.96 43.86
CA PRO A 726 1.55 9.50 44.38
C PRO A 726 2.44 10.71 44.70
N MET A 727 2.92 10.83 45.94
CA MET A 727 4.01 11.75 46.27
C MET A 727 5.31 11.18 45.71
N SER A 728 5.77 11.70 44.57
CA SER A 728 7.04 11.39 43.93
C SER A 728 8.23 11.83 44.82
N LYS A 729 9.16 10.90 45.09
CA LYS A 729 10.41 11.16 45.83
C LYS A 729 11.47 11.75 44.88
N THR A 730 12.30 12.66 45.38
CA THR A 730 13.44 13.23 44.65
C THR A 730 14.62 12.24 44.55
N ARG A 731 15.24 12.15 43.37
CA ARG A 731 16.33 11.24 43.04
C ARG A 731 17.65 11.58 43.74
N VAL A 732 18.37 10.57 44.23
CA VAL A 732 19.72 10.67 44.82
C VAL A 732 20.67 9.70 44.10
N TRP A 733 21.84 10.16 43.65
CA TRP A 733 22.80 9.32 42.89
C TRP A 733 23.87 8.70 43.80
N SER A 734 23.91 7.37 43.91
CA SER A 734 24.91 6.59 44.68
C SER A 734 25.93 5.86 43.81
N VAL A 735 27.25 6.00 44.03
CA VAL A 735 28.31 5.34 43.20
C VAL A 735 29.36 4.62 44.06
N ASN A 736 29.80 3.41 43.63
CA ASN A 736 30.86 2.61 44.27
C ASN A 736 32.23 2.86 43.61
N VAL A 737 33.33 2.43 44.21
CA VAL A 737 34.70 2.65 43.66
C VAL A 737 35.55 1.36 43.79
N ILE A 738 36.12 0.82 42.68
CA ILE A 738 36.84 -0.47 42.53
C ILE A 738 38.37 -0.37 42.41
N TYR A 739 39.04 -1.54 42.44
CA TYR A 739 40.49 -1.75 42.30
C TYR A 739 40.99 -1.86 40.83
N GLU A 740 42.32 -1.86 40.62
CA GLU A 740 43.04 -1.78 39.33
C GLU A 740 42.94 -3.05 38.39
N GLN A 741 42.99 -2.88 37.04
CA GLN A 741 42.67 -3.92 35.99
C GLN A 741 43.69 -4.04 34.80
N PRO A 742 43.75 -5.18 34.04
CA PRO A 742 44.73 -5.38 32.94
C PRO A 742 44.40 -4.73 31.57
N LEU A 743 45.40 -4.43 30.73
CA LEU A 743 45.25 -3.68 29.46
C LEU A 743 46.02 -4.30 28.26
N LEU A 744 45.30 -4.84 27.25
CA LEU A 744 45.88 -5.41 26.02
C LEU A 744 45.71 -4.47 24.82
N LYS A 745 46.73 -4.38 23.96
CA LYS A 745 46.74 -3.51 22.77
C LYS A 745 47.26 -4.24 21.52
N LEU A 746 46.63 -3.99 20.38
CA LEU A 746 47.11 -4.42 19.06
C LEU A 746 48.37 -3.64 18.67
N VAL A 747 49.44 -4.37 18.37
CA VAL A 747 50.71 -3.79 17.92
C VAL A 747 50.76 -3.75 16.40
N GLU A 748 50.55 -4.90 15.75
CA GLU A 748 50.70 -5.02 14.29
C GLU A 748 49.86 -6.16 13.72
N VAL A 749 49.45 -6.03 12.46
CA VAL A 749 48.91 -7.12 11.62
C VAL A 749 49.82 -7.24 10.41
N LYS A 750 50.51 -8.37 10.24
CA LYS A 750 51.49 -8.58 9.16
C LYS A 750 50.81 -8.84 7.81
N LEU A 751 50.15 -7.82 7.27
CA LEU A 751 49.51 -7.81 5.95
C LEU A 751 50.04 -6.64 5.12
N SER A 752 50.25 -6.86 3.82
CA SER A 752 50.59 -5.79 2.88
C SER A 752 49.44 -4.78 2.80
N ASN A 753 49.67 -3.57 3.28
CA ASN A 753 48.70 -2.45 3.31
C ASN A 753 47.40 -2.71 4.11
N LYS A 754 47.36 -3.67 5.06
CA LYS A 754 46.15 -4.03 5.83
C LYS A 754 44.95 -4.53 5.01
N TRP A 755 45.17 -4.91 3.74
CA TRP A 755 44.16 -5.50 2.85
C TRP A 755 44.68 -6.83 2.31
N ILE A 756 43.77 -7.80 2.11
CA ILE A 756 44.12 -9.06 1.47
C ILE A 756 43.28 -9.29 0.20
N LEU A 757 43.98 -9.35 -0.93
CA LEU A 757 43.42 -9.76 -2.21
C LEU A 757 43.52 -11.28 -2.35
N LEU A 758 42.39 -11.94 -2.51
CA LEU A 758 42.27 -13.38 -2.77
C LEU A 758 41.51 -13.62 -4.07
N LEU A 759 41.89 -14.66 -4.79
CA LEU A 759 41.06 -15.26 -5.83
C LEU A 759 40.16 -16.34 -5.21
N GLU A 760 39.03 -16.65 -5.86
CA GLU A 760 38.11 -17.69 -5.39
C GLU A 760 38.85 -19.04 -5.27
N GLY A 761 38.79 -19.63 -4.07
CA GLY A 761 39.50 -20.86 -3.72
C GLY A 761 40.98 -20.70 -3.33
N GLU A 762 41.55 -19.49 -3.36
CA GLU A 762 42.92 -19.20 -2.89
C GLU A 762 42.98 -19.23 -1.35
N CYS A 763 44.09 -19.73 -0.78
CA CYS A 763 44.34 -19.70 0.66
C CYS A 763 45.63 -18.93 0.98
N LYS A 764 45.62 -18.09 2.02
CA LYS A 764 46.80 -17.34 2.50
C LYS A 764 46.95 -17.41 4.01
N LYS A 765 48.20 -17.32 4.48
CA LYS A 765 48.56 -17.27 5.91
C LYS A 765 49.16 -15.92 6.28
N PHE A 766 48.87 -15.41 7.47
CA PHE A 766 49.39 -14.14 8.00
C PHE A 766 49.41 -14.14 9.54
N ASP A 767 50.19 -13.23 10.16
CA ASP A 767 50.32 -13.13 11.62
C ASP A 767 49.74 -11.82 12.19
N ILE A 768 49.30 -11.86 13.45
CA ILE A 768 48.85 -10.69 14.23
C ILE A 768 49.64 -10.60 15.55
N THR A 769 50.16 -9.43 15.92
CA THR A 769 50.97 -9.18 17.13
C THR A 769 50.24 -8.29 18.15
N LEU A 770 50.18 -8.73 19.42
CA LEU A 770 49.43 -8.08 20.52
C LEU A 770 50.34 -7.92 21.77
N LYS A 771 50.18 -6.85 22.57
CA LYS A 771 50.99 -6.55 23.80
C LYS A 771 50.13 -6.14 25.00
N ASN A 772 50.47 -6.64 26.20
CA ASN A 772 49.88 -6.23 27.48
C ASN A 772 50.66 -5.02 28.07
N TYR A 773 50.01 -3.93 28.48
CA TYR A 773 50.61 -2.69 29.02
C TYR A 773 50.40 -2.48 30.52
N SER A 774 49.57 -3.31 31.17
CA SER A 774 49.35 -3.25 32.61
C SER A 774 50.37 -4.10 33.37
N HIS A 775 50.54 -3.80 34.67
CA HIS A 775 51.29 -4.67 35.59
C HIS A 775 50.56 -6.00 35.92
N VAL A 776 49.29 -6.13 35.54
CA VAL A 776 48.42 -7.30 35.75
C VAL A 776 48.50 -8.30 34.56
N GLU A 777 48.59 -9.62 34.83
CA GLU A 777 48.71 -10.71 33.83
C GLU A 777 47.35 -11.17 33.24
N ILE A 778 47.33 -11.80 32.05
CA ILE A 778 46.11 -12.34 31.40
C ILE A 778 46.13 -13.87 31.42
N ASN A 779 45.06 -14.52 31.90
CA ASN A 779 45.00 -15.99 32.09
C ASN A 779 43.74 -16.68 31.50
N ASN A 780 42.90 -15.95 30.77
CA ASN A 780 41.74 -16.50 30.04
C ASN A 780 41.58 -15.74 28.71
N MET A 781 41.42 -16.44 27.57
CA MET A 781 41.17 -15.83 26.26
C MET A 781 40.29 -16.67 25.32
N VAL A 782 39.30 -16.06 24.67
CA VAL A 782 38.35 -16.70 23.72
C VAL A 782 38.33 -15.99 22.37
N SER A 783 38.20 -16.72 21.25
CA SER A 783 38.25 -16.19 19.87
C SER A 783 37.01 -16.48 19.02
N THR A 784 36.45 -15.48 18.33
CA THR A 784 35.24 -15.59 17.48
C THR A 784 35.44 -14.96 16.09
N PHE A 785 34.82 -15.55 15.05
CA PHE A 785 34.93 -15.11 13.64
C PHE A 785 33.59 -14.69 13.03
N ILE A 786 33.60 -13.58 12.29
CA ILE A 786 32.42 -13.05 11.58
C ILE A 786 32.80 -12.62 10.16
N ASP A 787 31.97 -12.96 9.17
CA ASP A 787 32.13 -12.58 7.75
C ASP A 787 30.84 -12.03 7.11
N SER A 788 30.97 -11.31 5.99
CA SER A 788 29.86 -10.64 5.30
C SER A 788 28.87 -11.55 4.55
N THR A 789 29.14 -12.85 4.42
CA THR A 789 28.26 -13.83 3.73
C THR A 789 27.29 -14.52 4.68
N ILE A 790 27.57 -14.51 5.99
CA ILE A 790 26.76 -15.22 6.99
C ILE A 790 25.32 -14.69 7.03
N GLU A 791 25.14 -13.38 7.02
CA GLU A 791 23.82 -12.75 7.13
C GLU A 791 22.93 -12.99 5.89
N PRO A 792 23.37 -12.73 4.64
CA PRO A 792 22.57 -13.03 3.45
C PRO A 792 22.19 -14.51 3.31
N LEU A 793 23.10 -15.43 3.63
CA LEU A 793 22.83 -16.86 3.56
C LEU A 793 21.81 -17.31 4.63
N ASN A 794 21.84 -16.71 5.82
CA ASN A 794 20.80 -16.95 6.83
C ASN A 794 19.43 -16.39 6.41
N GLN A 795 19.39 -15.27 5.67
CA GLN A 795 18.14 -14.75 5.09
C GLN A 795 17.55 -15.73 4.04
N LEU A 796 18.37 -16.31 3.17
CA LEU A 796 17.91 -17.32 2.19
C LEU A 796 17.32 -18.57 2.86
N LEU A 797 17.94 -19.04 3.96
CA LEU A 797 17.41 -20.16 4.75
C LEU A 797 16.04 -19.90 5.42
N THR A 798 15.57 -18.65 5.42
CA THR A 798 14.25 -18.28 5.96
C THR A 798 13.13 -18.52 4.93
N ASN A 799 13.47 -18.68 3.64
CA ASN A 799 12.50 -18.97 2.57
C ASN A 799 11.99 -20.43 2.64
N LYS A 800 10.67 -20.61 2.69
CA LYS A 800 10.03 -21.94 2.82
C LYS A 800 9.90 -22.74 1.52
N ASN A 801 10.19 -22.14 0.35
CA ASN A 801 10.01 -22.78 -0.95
C ASN A 801 11.26 -23.50 -1.48
N LEU A 802 12.34 -23.59 -0.69
CA LEU A 802 13.59 -24.20 -1.12
C LEU A 802 13.52 -25.73 -1.05
N SER A 803 14.10 -26.39 -2.07
CA SER A 803 14.23 -27.85 -2.07
C SER A 803 15.25 -28.32 -1.02
N PRO A 804 15.13 -29.56 -0.49
CA PRO A 804 16.07 -30.06 0.53
C PRO A 804 17.54 -30.05 0.08
N ASN A 805 17.82 -30.25 -1.21
CA ASN A 805 19.16 -30.18 -1.79
C ASN A 805 19.73 -28.75 -1.73
N GLU A 806 18.92 -27.73 -1.99
CA GLU A 806 19.35 -26.33 -1.90
C GLU A 806 19.61 -25.88 -0.46
N VAL A 807 18.77 -26.33 0.48
CA VAL A 807 18.97 -26.07 1.92
C VAL A 807 20.32 -26.64 2.37
N TYR A 808 20.62 -27.89 2.02
CA TYR A 808 21.90 -28.52 2.37
C TYR A 808 23.09 -27.72 1.82
N GLU A 809 23.04 -27.25 0.58
CA GLU A 809 24.15 -26.48 0.00
C GLU A 809 24.36 -25.14 0.73
N ILE A 810 23.29 -24.43 1.08
CA ILE A 810 23.41 -23.18 1.85
C ILE A 810 24.01 -23.44 3.24
N GLU A 811 23.56 -24.49 3.92
CA GLU A 811 24.12 -24.90 5.22
C GLU A 811 25.60 -25.29 5.12
N TYR A 812 25.98 -25.98 4.04
CA TYR A 812 27.36 -26.36 3.75
C TYR A 812 28.27 -25.13 3.62
N TYR A 813 27.86 -24.11 2.87
CA TYR A 813 28.63 -22.85 2.75
C TYR A 813 28.79 -22.07 4.06
N LEU A 814 27.88 -22.24 5.03
CA LEU A 814 27.93 -21.56 6.32
C LEU A 814 28.80 -22.27 7.35
N ILE A 815 28.79 -23.60 7.35
CA ILE A 815 29.45 -24.41 8.40
C ILE A 815 30.81 -24.91 7.95
N LYS A 816 30.89 -25.44 6.72
CA LYS A 816 32.09 -26.11 6.20
C LYS A 816 33.04 -25.16 5.47
N LYS A 817 32.54 -24.15 4.75
CA LYS A 817 33.37 -23.10 4.11
C LYS A 817 33.52 -21.85 4.98
N LYS A 818 34.25 -21.96 6.11
CA LYS A 818 34.62 -20.80 6.94
C LYS A 818 35.85 -20.09 6.36
N PRO A 819 35.85 -18.75 6.25
CA PRO A 819 36.97 -18.04 5.66
C PRO A 819 38.20 -17.96 6.55
N PHE A 820 38.11 -18.13 7.89
CA PHE A 820 39.26 -18.00 8.80
C PHE A 820 39.51 -19.24 9.66
N GLN A 821 40.79 -19.50 9.92
CA GLN A 821 41.27 -20.53 10.85
C GLN A 821 42.50 -20.05 11.63
N ILE A 822 42.54 -20.28 12.94
CA ILE A 822 43.73 -20.03 13.79
C ILE A 822 44.59 -21.30 13.82
N LEU A 823 45.89 -21.12 13.57
CA LEU A 823 46.87 -22.21 13.52
C LEU A 823 47.49 -22.50 14.90
N ASN A 824 47.65 -21.49 15.78
CA ASN A 824 48.33 -21.62 17.08
C ASN A 824 47.41 -21.41 18.31
N LYS A 825 46.24 -22.04 18.33
CA LYS A 825 45.24 -21.87 19.41
C LYS A 825 45.75 -22.13 20.83
N LYS A 826 46.79 -22.97 21.00
CA LYS A 826 47.35 -23.34 22.32
C LYS A 826 48.14 -22.21 22.99
N GLU A 827 48.67 -21.26 22.21
CA GLU A 827 49.50 -20.16 22.72
C GLU A 827 48.68 -18.98 23.28
N MET A 828 47.36 -18.94 23.04
CA MET A 828 46.46 -17.88 23.52
C MET A 828 46.07 -17.99 25.00
N GLN A 829 46.44 -19.07 25.70
CA GLN A 829 45.89 -19.37 27.02
C GLN A 829 46.50 -18.53 28.17
N TYR A 830 47.70 -17.96 28.02
CA TYR A 830 48.37 -17.22 29.10
C TYR A 830 49.38 -16.17 28.60
N ILE A 831 49.26 -14.91 29.04
CA ILE A 831 50.11 -13.78 28.64
C ILE A 831 50.52 -12.94 29.86
N LYS A 832 51.83 -12.83 30.14
CA LYS A 832 52.37 -12.05 31.26
C LYS A 832 52.20 -10.53 31.05
N GLY A 833 52.15 -9.78 32.16
CA GLY A 833 52.20 -8.31 32.13
C GLY A 833 53.41 -7.79 31.35
N ASN A 834 53.24 -6.70 30.60
CA ASN A 834 54.27 -6.07 29.77
C ASN A 834 54.85 -6.90 28.59
N ASN A 835 54.36 -8.12 28.31
CA ASN A 835 54.84 -9.00 27.22
C ASN A 835 53.98 -8.92 25.92
N SER A 836 54.57 -9.38 24.80
CA SER A 836 53.92 -9.44 23.47
C SER A 836 53.74 -10.89 22.98
N PHE A 837 52.69 -11.17 22.18
CA PHE A 837 52.39 -12.49 21.60
C PHE A 837 51.96 -12.40 20.12
N ASN A 838 52.20 -13.46 19.33
CA ASN A 838 51.87 -13.54 17.90
C ASN A 838 50.78 -14.60 17.64
N LEU A 839 49.78 -14.26 16.84
CA LEU A 839 48.67 -15.14 16.44
C LEU A 839 48.77 -15.47 14.94
N ALA A 840 48.94 -16.75 14.61
CA ALA A 840 49.06 -17.23 13.24
C ALA A 840 47.67 -17.58 12.66
N MET A 841 47.33 -16.93 11.55
CA MET A 841 46.01 -16.95 10.92
C MET A 841 46.08 -17.53 9.50
N GLU A 842 45.03 -18.22 9.08
CA GLU A 842 44.81 -18.70 7.71
C GLU A 842 43.46 -18.18 7.19
N ILE A 843 43.43 -17.73 5.93
CA ILE A 843 42.26 -17.16 5.26
C ILE A 843 41.99 -17.76 3.87
N TRP A 844 40.72 -18.09 3.60
CA TRP A 844 40.23 -18.66 2.35
C TRP A 844 39.39 -17.69 1.52
N GLY A 845 39.64 -17.68 0.21
CA GLY A 845 38.91 -16.88 -0.79
C GLY A 845 37.52 -17.43 -1.06
N LYS A 846 36.54 -17.03 -0.25
CA LYS A 846 35.12 -17.37 -0.42
C LYS A 846 34.39 -16.28 -1.22
N ARG A 847 33.67 -16.69 -2.26
CA ARG A 847 32.88 -15.78 -3.10
C ARG A 847 31.88 -14.97 -2.27
N GLY A 848 31.86 -13.66 -2.48
CA GLY A 848 30.95 -12.74 -1.79
C GLY A 848 31.45 -12.19 -0.44
N VAL A 849 32.61 -12.65 0.06
CA VAL A 849 33.23 -12.05 1.26
C VAL A 849 33.85 -10.70 0.92
N LYS A 850 33.44 -9.66 1.64
CA LYS A 850 33.92 -8.26 1.51
C LYS A 850 34.59 -7.74 2.80
N GLU A 851 34.18 -8.25 3.95
CA GLU A 851 34.72 -7.87 5.26
C GLU A 851 34.72 -9.08 6.19
N ALA A 852 35.72 -9.16 7.08
CA ALA A 852 35.75 -10.14 8.15
C ALA A 852 36.41 -9.61 9.43
N LYS A 853 36.04 -10.20 10.58
CA LYS A 853 36.46 -9.75 11.91
C LYS A 853 36.86 -10.91 12.80
N LEU A 854 37.94 -10.72 13.57
CA LEU A 854 38.37 -11.57 14.68
C LEU A 854 38.10 -10.83 16.00
N ILE A 855 37.39 -11.47 16.92
CA ILE A 855 37.12 -10.93 18.26
C ILE A 855 37.87 -11.78 19.28
N LEU A 856 38.64 -11.14 20.17
CA LEU A 856 39.36 -11.77 21.28
C LEU A 856 38.85 -11.22 22.62
N GLU A 857 38.41 -12.07 23.53
CA GLU A 857 37.94 -11.71 24.88
C GLU A 857 38.97 -12.17 25.91
N TYR A 858 39.38 -11.33 26.88
CA TYR A 858 40.48 -11.59 27.82
C TYR A 858 40.24 -11.07 29.25
N SER A 859 40.80 -11.74 30.28
CA SER A 859 40.68 -11.32 31.70
C SER A 859 41.84 -11.80 32.61
N HIS A 860 41.89 -11.27 33.85
CA HIS A 860 42.75 -11.75 34.95
C HIS A 860 41.90 -12.35 36.07
N LYS A 861 41.82 -13.67 36.15
CA LYS A 861 41.11 -14.38 37.24
C LYS A 861 42.05 -14.62 38.42
N ARG A 862 41.74 -14.10 39.62
CA ARG A 862 42.52 -14.36 40.85
C ARG A 862 42.16 -15.76 41.40
N LYS A 863 43.14 -16.49 41.95
CA LYS A 863 42.98 -17.90 42.40
C LYS A 863 42.04 -18.10 43.59
N GLU A 864 41.64 -17.03 44.28
CA GLU A 864 40.76 -17.08 45.46
C GLU A 864 39.26 -16.92 45.11
N ASP A 865 38.93 -16.58 43.86
CA ASP A 865 37.54 -16.40 43.41
C ASP A 865 37.04 -17.68 42.72
N THR A 866 36.72 -18.72 43.49
CA THR A 866 36.06 -19.90 42.91
C THR A 866 34.58 -19.66 42.60
N PHE A 867 33.93 -18.64 43.18
CA PHE A 867 32.54 -18.27 42.86
C PHE A 867 32.22 -16.82 43.24
N ASN A 868 32.65 -15.83 42.44
CA ASN A 868 32.11 -14.46 42.50
C ASN A 868 31.42 -14.13 41.17
N GLU A 869 30.24 -13.52 41.24
CA GLU A 869 29.28 -13.28 40.13
C GLU A 869 29.80 -12.35 39.00
N TYR A 870 30.97 -11.73 39.15
CA TYR A 870 31.46 -10.73 38.20
C TYR A 870 32.94 -10.94 37.85
N ASP A 871 33.21 -11.90 36.95
CA ASP A 871 34.49 -12.00 36.25
C ASP A 871 34.58 -10.86 35.21
N PHE A 872 35.24 -9.75 35.56
CA PHE A 872 35.43 -8.64 34.63
C PHE A 872 36.35 -9.05 33.47
N THR A 873 35.81 -9.01 32.25
CA THR A 873 36.53 -9.33 31.00
C THR A 873 36.61 -8.08 30.11
N ARG A 874 37.69 -7.98 29.33
CA ARG A 874 37.88 -6.95 28.29
C ARG A 874 37.94 -7.65 26.94
N SER A 875 37.53 -6.99 25.87
CA SER A 875 37.59 -7.55 24.51
C SER A 875 38.34 -6.64 23.55
N ILE A 876 38.92 -7.24 22.51
CA ILE A 876 39.58 -6.55 21.41
C ILE A 876 39.08 -7.11 20.09
N THR A 877 38.61 -6.23 19.21
CA THR A 877 38.13 -6.58 17.87
C THR A 877 39.18 -6.18 16.84
N ILE A 878 39.54 -7.13 15.98
CA ILE A 878 40.58 -6.99 14.95
C ILE A 878 39.91 -7.17 13.58
N PRO A 879 39.69 -6.07 12.84
CA PRO A 879 39.12 -6.14 11.49
C PRO A 879 40.17 -6.60 10.47
N VAL A 880 39.75 -7.44 9.52
CA VAL A 880 40.55 -7.90 8.39
C VAL A 880 39.80 -7.57 7.09
N ASN A 881 40.36 -6.66 6.29
CA ASN A 881 39.76 -6.25 5.02
C ASN A 881 40.12 -7.23 3.90
N VAL A 882 39.12 -7.80 3.24
CA VAL A 882 39.28 -8.91 2.27
C VAL A 882 38.59 -8.56 0.96
N SER A 883 39.25 -8.81 -0.17
CA SER A 883 38.64 -8.70 -1.50
C SER A 883 38.82 -10.00 -2.26
N VAL A 884 37.70 -10.67 -2.57
CA VAL A 884 37.70 -11.96 -3.30
C VAL A 884 37.22 -11.77 -4.73
N TYR A 885 38.07 -12.08 -5.72
CA TYR A 885 37.74 -12.05 -7.16
C TYR A 885 37.50 -13.45 -7.72
N PRO A 886 36.65 -13.61 -8.76
CA PRO A 886 36.42 -14.91 -9.39
C PRO A 886 37.68 -15.43 -10.09
N SER A 887 37.95 -16.73 -9.96
CA SER A 887 39.07 -17.44 -10.59
C SER A 887 38.61 -18.24 -11.81
N VAL A 888 38.47 -19.56 -11.67
CA VAL A 888 37.93 -20.47 -12.70
C VAL A 888 36.54 -20.91 -12.28
N GLU A 889 35.56 -20.67 -13.15
CA GLU A 889 34.15 -21.02 -12.91
C GLU A 889 33.76 -22.26 -13.72
N LEU A 890 32.95 -23.13 -13.11
CA LEU A 890 32.31 -24.23 -13.81
C LEU A 890 30.99 -23.75 -14.42
N VAL A 891 30.92 -23.68 -15.76
CA VAL A 891 29.77 -23.12 -16.50
C VAL A 891 28.79 -24.19 -16.95
N GLY A 892 29.30 -25.39 -17.28
CA GLY A 892 28.51 -26.47 -17.86
C GLY A 892 29.00 -27.84 -17.41
N CYS A 893 28.07 -28.80 -17.34
CA CYS A 893 28.34 -30.18 -16.97
C CYS A 893 27.42 -31.11 -17.77
N ASP A 894 27.97 -32.17 -18.38
CA ASP A 894 27.23 -33.22 -19.05
C ASP A 894 27.87 -34.61 -18.82
N ILE A 895 27.13 -35.69 -19.03
CA ILE A 895 27.64 -37.07 -18.88
C ILE A 895 27.38 -37.86 -20.15
N ILE A 896 28.44 -38.41 -20.72
CA ILE A 896 28.43 -39.16 -21.97
C ILE A 896 28.61 -40.65 -21.64
N PRO A 897 27.68 -41.54 -22.04
CA PRO A 897 27.82 -42.97 -21.80
C PRO A 897 28.89 -43.58 -22.71
N LEU A 898 29.72 -44.47 -22.16
CA LEU A 898 30.62 -45.31 -22.96
C LEU A 898 29.98 -46.67 -23.22
N SER A 899 30.19 -47.19 -24.43
CA SER A 899 29.73 -48.50 -24.87
C SER A 899 30.84 -49.54 -24.83
N SER A 900 30.47 -50.80 -24.63
CA SER A 900 31.32 -51.99 -24.78
C SER A 900 32.02 -52.07 -26.15
N ARG A 901 31.43 -51.48 -27.20
CA ARG A 901 31.98 -51.42 -28.56
C ARG A 901 32.93 -50.25 -28.80
N THR A 902 33.09 -49.36 -27.82
CA THR A 902 33.97 -48.19 -27.95
C THR A 902 35.43 -48.67 -27.95
N LYS A 903 36.05 -48.65 -29.13
CA LYS A 903 37.47 -48.94 -29.28
C LYS A 903 38.26 -47.63 -29.25
N VAL A 904 39.45 -47.66 -28.66
CA VAL A 904 40.38 -46.54 -28.79
C VAL A 904 40.93 -46.58 -30.22
N SER A 905 40.61 -45.55 -30.98
CA SER A 905 41.03 -45.39 -32.37
C SER A 905 42.22 -44.44 -32.46
N THR A 906 42.90 -44.40 -33.60
CA THR A 906 43.96 -43.43 -33.88
C THR A 906 43.48 -41.97 -33.87
N ASN A 907 42.18 -41.71 -33.79
CA ASN A 907 41.63 -40.35 -33.72
C ASN A 907 41.32 -39.90 -32.27
N ASN A 908 41.43 -40.82 -31.31
CA ASN A 908 41.12 -40.58 -29.91
C ASN A 908 42.44 -40.44 -29.12
N HIS A 909 42.88 -39.20 -28.88
CA HIS A 909 44.12 -38.90 -28.15
C HIS A 909 43.84 -38.12 -26.87
N GLY A 910 44.74 -38.21 -25.88
CA GLY A 910 44.71 -37.45 -24.62
C GLY A 910 44.60 -38.31 -23.36
N ASP A 911 44.83 -37.69 -22.20
CA ASP A 911 44.96 -38.37 -20.90
C ASP A 911 43.74 -39.26 -20.55
N CYS A 912 42.54 -38.86 -20.97
CA CYS A 912 41.30 -39.61 -20.75
C CYS A 912 41.35 -40.99 -21.41
N TRP A 913 41.81 -41.08 -22.65
CA TRP A 913 41.83 -42.33 -23.41
C TRP A 913 42.95 -43.24 -22.94
N THR A 914 44.13 -42.68 -22.61
CA THR A 914 45.25 -43.46 -22.05
C THR A 914 44.90 -44.08 -20.69
N TYR A 915 44.14 -43.37 -19.86
CA TYR A 915 43.60 -43.93 -18.62
C TYR A 915 42.61 -45.08 -18.88
N LEU A 916 41.67 -44.92 -19.81
CA LEU A 916 40.70 -45.97 -20.13
C LEU A 916 41.37 -47.23 -20.72
N GLU A 917 42.43 -47.08 -21.52
CA GLU A 917 43.25 -48.21 -21.99
C GLU A 917 43.91 -48.95 -20.83
N LYS A 918 44.52 -48.21 -19.89
CA LYS A 918 45.12 -48.77 -18.67
C LYS A 918 44.07 -49.55 -17.87
N MET A 919 42.89 -48.99 -17.64
CA MET A 919 41.84 -49.67 -16.86
C MET A 919 41.28 -50.90 -17.59
N THR A 920 41.16 -50.85 -18.92
CA THR A 920 40.71 -52.00 -19.72
C THR A 920 41.72 -53.15 -19.66
N SER A 921 43.02 -52.84 -19.60
CA SER A 921 44.07 -53.85 -19.40
C SER A 921 44.03 -54.50 -18.00
N GLN A 922 43.45 -53.82 -17.01
CA GLN A 922 43.31 -54.27 -15.62
C GLN A 922 41.95 -54.94 -15.33
N SER A 923 41.35 -55.62 -16.31
CA SER A 923 40.09 -56.40 -16.24
C SER A 923 38.76 -55.63 -16.20
N TYR A 924 38.75 -54.31 -16.33
CA TYR A 924 37.51 -53.54 -16.46
C TYR A 924 36.99 -53.50 -17.90
N LYS A 925 35.67 -53.37 -18.07
CA LYS A 925 35.07 -53.14 -19.40
C LYS A 925 34.90 -51.65 -19.65
N MET A 926 35.00 -51.25 -20.92
CA MET A 926 34.74 -49.86 -21.34
C MET A 926 33.31 -49.39 -20.96
N SER A 927 32.34 -50.31 -20.93
CA SER A 927 30.96 -50.05 -20.50
C SER A 927 30.81 -49.71 -19.02
N ASP A 928 31.80 -50.02 -18.18
CA ASP A 928 31.76 -49.77 -16.74
C ASP A 928 32.04 -48.29 -16.43
N PHE A 929 32.54 -47.54 -17.42
CA PHE A 929 32.85 -46.13 -17.33
C PHE A 929 31.83 -45.26 -18.08
N CYS A 930 31.82 -43.97 -17.76
CA CYS A 930 31.17 -42.89 -18.48
C CYS A 930 32.10 -41.67 -18.48
N LEU A 931 31.91 -40.73 -19.40
CA LEU A 931 32.71 -39.52 -19.47
C LEU A 931 31.93 -38.35 -18.90
N LEU A 932 32.43 -37.74 -17.82
CA LEU A 932 31.95 -36.46 -17.32
C LEU A 932 32.61 -35.34 -18.12
N ALA A 933 31.79 -34.56 -18.81
CA ALA A 933 32.21 -33.38 -19.55
C ALA A 933 32.00 -32.13 -18.67
N LEU A 934 33.09 -31.46 -18.28
CA LEU A 934 33.06 -30.21 -17.50
C LEU A 934 33.56 -29.03 -18.33
N ASP A 935 32.79 -27.95 -18.36
CA ASP A 935 33.14 -26.71 -19.06
C ASP A 935 33.71 -25.68 -18.07
N PHE A 936 35.03 -25.52 -18.06
CA PHE A 936 35.72 -24.54 -17.22
C PHE A 936 35.92 -23.23 -17.97
N LEU A 937 35.55 -22.11 -17.34
CA LEU A 937 35.77 -20.75 -17.82
C LEU A 937 36.80 -20.03 -16.94
N ASN A 938 37.85 -19.50 -17.55
CA ASN A 938 38.77 -18.62 -16.83
C ASN A 938 38.20 -17.21 -16.78
N SER A 939 37.69 -16.81 -15.61
CA SER A 939 37.13 -15.48 -15.36
C SER A 939 38.21 -14.47 -14.94
N TRP A 940 39.46 -14.89 -14.76
CA TRP A 940 40.60 -14.05 -14.46
C TRP A 940 41.28 -13.45 -15.71
N THR A 941 42.15 -12.45 -15.50
CA THR A 941 42.83 -11.70 -16.56
C THR A 941 44.06 -12.42 -17.14
N GLU A 942 44.63 -13.37 -16.40
CA GLU A 942 45.82 -14.13 -16.81
C GLU A 942 45.48 -15.57 -17.15
N GLU A 943 46.36 -16.26 -17.88
CA GLU A 943 46.23 -17.69 -18.16
C GLU A 943 46.40 -18.52 -16.87
N MET A 944 45.58 -19.55 -16.70
CA MET A 944 45.58 -20.44 -15.53
C MET A 944 45.76 -21.88 -15.96
N GLU A 945 46.66 -22.60 -15.30
CA GLU A 945 46.78 -24.05 -15.37
C GLU A 945 45.68 -24.67 -14.48
N VAL A 946 44.79 -25.46 -15.06
CA VAL A 946 43.77 -26.21 -14.33
C VAL A 946 44.19 -27.67 -14.25
N THR A 947 44.16 -28.21 -13.04
CA THR A 947 44.48 -29.60 -12.72
C THR A 947 43.22 -30.28 -12.22
N VAL A 948 42.84 -31.39 -12.85
CA VAL A 948 41.64 -32.15 -12.51
C VAL A 948 42.02 -33.58 -12.17
N GLN A 949 41.59 -34.04 -11.00
CA GLN A 949 41.90 -35.36 -10.46
C GLN A 949 40.60 -36.09 -10.10
N CYS A 950 40.47 -37.35 -10.52
CA CYS A 950 39.31 -38.18 -10.24
C CYS A 950 39.74 -39.54 -9.69
N LEU A 951 39.24 -39.88 -8.50
CA LEU A 951 39.43 -41.17 -7.85
C LEU A 951 38.48 -42.22 -8.43
N LEU A 952 38.90 -43.48 -8.44
CA LEU A 952 38.07 -44.60 -8.89
C LEU A 952 36.87 -44.84 -7.96
N THR A 953 37.09 -44.73 -6.65
CA THR A 953 36.10 -44.83 -5.57
C THR A 953 36.10 -43.56 -4.72
N GLY A 954 34.97 -43.23 -4.09
CA GLY A 954 34.84 -42.02 -3.27
C GLY A 954 35.76 -42.02 -2.05
N SER A 955 36.31 -40.86 -1.70
CA SER A 955 37.08 -40.67 -0.47
C SER A 955 36.21 -40.85 0.78
N THR A 956 36.76 -41.51 1.80
CA THR A 956 36.13 -41.65 3.13
C THR A 956 36.37 -40.43 4.04
N ASN A 957 37.20 -39.48 3.61
CA ASN A 957 37.51 -38.29 4.39
C ASN A 957 36.38 -37.25 4.26
N ALA A 958 35.76 -36.88 5.40
CA ALA A 958 34.67 -35.90 5.44
C ALA A 958 35.10 -34.50 4.97
N ASP A 959 36.39 -34.16 5.12
CA ASP A 959 36.95 -32.86 4.78
C ASP A 959 37.66 -32.89 3.41
N PHE A 960 37.36 -33.89 2.57
CA PHE A 960 37.99 -34.06 1.27
C PHE A 960 37.85 -32.83 0.36
N GLN A 961 36.74 -32.10 0.42
CA GLN A 961 36.53 -30.87 -0.36
C GLN A 961 37.07 -29.59 0.32
N GLU A 962 37.51 -29.69 1.58
CA GLU A 962 37.97 -28.57 2.42
C GLU A 962 39.51 -28.47 2.44
N GLN A 963 40.21 -29.41 1.81
CA GLN A 963 41.66 -29.39 1.66
C GLN A 963 42.10 -28.54 0.47
N ASN A 964 43.13 -27.70 0.67
CA ASN A 964 43.68 -26.88 -0.39
C ASN A 964 44.71 -27.66 -1.23
N GLY A 965 44.70 -27.43 -2.54
CA GLY A 965 45.68 -27.98 -3.47
C GLY A 965 45.35 -29.36 -4.03
N PRO A 966 46.20 -29.85 -4.95
CA PRO A 966 46.02 -31.15 -5.60
C PRO A 966 46.14 -32.30 -4.59
N ILE A 967 45.52 -33.43 -4.90
CA ILE A 967 45.58 -34.67 -4.14
C ILE A 967 47.01 -35.23 -4.24
N VAL A 968 47.67 -35.36 -3.08
CA VAL A 968 49.00 -35.96 -2.95
C VAL A 968 49.05 -36.81 -1.66
N PRO A 969 49.48 -38.08 -1.71
CA PRO A 969 49.84 -38.87 -2.89
C PRO A 969 48.60 -39.28 -3.69
N LEU A 970 48.77 -39.36 -5.02
CA LEU A 970 47.70 -39.74 -5.94
C LEU A 970 47.67 -41.28 -6.07
N PRO A 971 46.54 -41.96 -5.82
CA PRO A 971 46.43 -43.42 -6.03
C PRO A 971 46.70 -43.81 -7.49
N GLU A 972 47.35 -44.96 -7.73
CA GLU A 972 47.75 -45.38 -9.09
C GLU A 972 46.57 -45.59 -10.06
N ASP A 973 45.38 -45.88 -9.53
CA ASP A 973 44.16 -46.15 -10.30
C ASP A 973 43.32 -44.89 -10.55
N SER A 974 43.84 -43.71 -10.22
CA SER A 974 43.14 -42.44 -10.37
C SER A 974 43.50 -41.73 -11.67
N PHE A 975 42.55 -40.92 -12.13
CA PHE A 975 42.70 -40.10 -13.32
C PHE A 975 43.25 -38.72 -12.94
N ASN A 976 44.21 -38.22 -13.72
CA ASN A 976 44.81 -36.90 -13.53
C ASN A 976 45.05 -36.22 -14.89
N MET A 977 44.59 -34.98 -15.03
CA MET A 977 44.77 -34.16 -16.23
C MET A 977 45.23 -32.77 -15.84
N ARG A 978 46.09 -32.17 -16.68
CA ARG A 978 46.47 -30.75 -16.61
C ARG A 978 46.17 -30.05 -17.92
N LEU A 979 45.66 -28.83 -17.86
CA LEU A 979 45.34 -28.02 -19.03
C LEU A 979 45.64 -26.54 -18.78
N ASN A 980 45.98 -25.81 -19.85
CA ASN A 980 46.18 -24.37 -19.77
C ASN A 980 44.95 -23.64 -20.33
N LEU A 981 44.33 -22.79 -19.50
CA LEU A 981 43.10 -22.07 -19.80
C LEU A 981 43.38 -20.58 -19.99
N ARG A 982 43.32 -20.12 -21.24
CA ARG A 982 43.51 -18.71 -21.60
C ARG A 982 42.44 -17.82 -20.96
N SER A 983 42.80 -16.56 -20.70
CA SER A 983 41.88 -15.58 -20.12
C SER A 983 40.58 -15.47 -20.95
N LYS A 984 39.43 -15.47 -20.24
CA LYS A 984 38.08 -15.35 -20.80
C LYS A 984 37.72 -16.42 -21.85
N LYS A 985 38.43 -17.56 -21.86
CA LYS A 985 38.09 -18.72 -22.71
C LYS A 985 37.55 -19.85 -21.86
N SER A 986 36.67 -20.64 -22.49
CA SER A 986 36.13 -21.87 -21.93
C SER A 986 36.74 -23.09 -22.60
N VAL A 987 37.03 -24.14 -21.82
CA VAL A 987 37.49 -25.44 -22.32
C VAL A 987 36.63 -26.54 -21.72
N ARG A 988 36.20 -27.48 -22.57
CA ARG A 988 35.50 -28.70 -22.17
C ARG A 988 36.51 -29.80 -21.86
N VAL A 989 36.42 -30.36 -20.66
CA VAL A 989 37.28 -31.44 -20.17
C VAL A 989 36.48 -32.73 -20.04
N LEU A 990 37.02 -33.83 -20.55
CA LEU A 990 36.43 -35.16 -20.43
C LEU A 990 37.14 -35.94 -19.33
N ILE A 991 36.38 -36.38 -18.32
CA ILE A 991 36.86 -37.10 -17.14
C ILE A 991 36.22 -38.48 -17.13
N PRO A 992 36.99 -39.57 -17.17
CA PRO A 992 36.45 -40.92 -17.07
C PRO A 992 36.01 -41.22 -15.64
N ILE A 993 34.76 -41.65 -15.46
CA ILE A 993 34.17 -41.97 -14.16
C ILE A 993 33.56 -43.36 -14.22
N LYS A 994 33.91 -44.21 -13.25
CA LYS A 994 33.28 -45.52 -13.06
C LYS A 994 31.84 -45.34 -12.59
N ARG A 995 30.90 -46.03 -13.23
CA ARG A 995 29.48 -46.05 -12.83
C ARG A 995 29.34 -46.45 -11.37
N MET A 996 28.33 -45.88 -10.71
CA MET A 996 28.11 -45.99 -9.27
C MET A 996 26.90 -46.88 -9.03
N ASP A 997 27.10 -47.91 -8.20
CA ASP A 997 26.04 -48.81 -7.77
C ASP A 997 25.63 -48.46 -6.33
N PHE A 998 24.33 -48.27 -6.12
CA PHE A 998 23.77 -47.95 -4.82
C PHE A 998 22.59 -48.87 -4.51
N THR A 999 22.48 -49.28 -3.25
CA THR A 999 21.30 -49.98 -2.76
C THR A 999 20.10 -49.04 -2.72
N GLU A 1000 18.89 -49.58 -2.95
CA GLU A 1000 17.65 -48.80 -2.86
C GLU A 1000 17.43 -48.21 -1.46
N GLU A 1001 17.95 -48.87 -0.44
CA GLU A 1001 17.93 -48.37 0.94
C GLU A 1001 18.72 -47.06 1.08
N MET A 1002 19.93 -46.99 0.52
CA MET A 1002 20.76 -45.79 0.52
C MET A 1002 20.11 -44.64 -0.26
N LEU A 1003 19.59 -44.91 -1.44
CA LEU A 1003 18.97 -43.90 -2.29
C LEU A 1003 17.69 -43.29 -1.69
N ASN A 1004 16.98 -44.06 -0.87
CA ASN A 1004 15.75 -43.61 -0.21
C ASN A 1004 15.99 -42.83 1.10
N GLN A 1005 17.23 -42.82 1.62
CA GLN A 1005 17.60 -42.06 2.81
C GLN A 1005 17.29 -40.57 2.65
N ARG A 1006 17.00 -39.92 3.78
CA ARG A 1006 16.73 -38.47 3.82
C ARG A 1006 18.03 -37.69 3.61
N ILE A 1007 17.93 -36.56 2.91
CA ILE A 1007 19.01 -35.60 2.78
C ILE A 1007 19.32 -35.01 4.17
N PRO A 1008 20.57 -35.06 4.64
CA PRO A 1008 20.94 -34.58 5.97
C PRO A 1008 20.80 -33.05 6.11
N SER A 1009 20.57 -32.54 7.33
CA SER A 1009 20.69 -31.11 7.67
C SER A 1009 21.89 -30.93 8.60
N LEU A 1010 22.77 -29.98 8.29
CA LEU A 1010 23.97 -29.69 9.07
C LEU A 1010 23.67 -28.84 10.32
N ARG A 1011 22.44 -28.29 10.42
CA ARG A 1011 21.96 -27.47 11.56
C ARG A 1011 20.93 -28.19 12.44
N ASN A 1012 20.73 -29.50 12.25
CA ASN A 1012 19.75 -30.32 12.96
C ASN A 1012 18.30 -29.78 12.89
N LYS A 1013 17.90 -29.15 11.78
CA LYS A 1013 16.49 -28.76 11.57
C LYS A 1013 15.67 -29.96 11.05
N GLN A 1014 14.50 -30.20 11.65
CA GLN A 1014 13.54 -31.20 11.13
C GLN A 1014 12.84 -30.67 9.87
N PHE A 1015 12.95 -31.38 8.75
CA PHE A 1015 12.19 -31.08 7.52
C PHE A 1015 10.72 -31.48 7.68
N ILE A 1016 9.81 -30.56 7.35
CA ILE A 1016 8.36 -30.79 7.31
C ILE A 1016 8.04 -31.63 6.07
N TYR A 1017 7.19 -32.65 6.22
CA TYR A 1017 6.76 -33.53 5.13
C TYR A 1017 6.12 -32.73 3.98
N ASP A 1018 6.72 -32.79 2.80
CA ASP A 1018 6.23 -32.11 1.61
C ASP A 1018 5.19 -32.95 0.87
N SER A 1019 3.92 -32.56 0.97
CA SER A 1019 2.80 -33.17 0.25
C SER A 1019 2.52 -32.56 -1.12
N ARG A 1020 3.23 -31.48 -1.49
CA ARG A 1020 2.95 -30.70 -2.70
C ARG A 1020 3.73 -31.20 -3.91
N THR A 1021 4.92 -31.76 -3.68
CA THR A 1021 5.81 -32.25 -4.75
C THR A 1021 5.46 -33.70 -5.11
N PRO A 1022 5.30 -34.06 -6.40
CA PRO A 1022 5.02 -35.43 -6.83
C PRO A 1022 6.06 -36.45 -6.32
N LEU A 1023 5.63 -37.67 -5.97
CA LEU A 1023 6.53 -38.71 -5.45
C LEU A 1023 7.73 -39.00 -6.38
N ALA A 1024 7.50 -39.05 -7.70
CA ALA A 1024 8.56 -39.27 -8.68
C ALA A 1024 9.64 -38.18 -8.64
N GLU A 1025 9.24 -36.92 -8.43
CA GLU A 1025 10.15 -35.79 -8.31
C GLU A 1025 10.90 -35.82 -6.96
N GLN A 1026 10.23 -36.21 -5.87
CA GLN A 1026 10.89 -36.41 -4.57
C GLN A 1026 11.97 -37.50 -4.62
N VAL A 1027 11.69 -38.62 -5.29
CA VAL A 1027 12.65 -39.71 -5.50
C VAL A 1027 13.83 -39.22 -6.32
N PHE A 1028 13.58 -38.50 -7.41
CA PHE A 1028 14.64 -37.92 -8.23
C PHE A 1028 15.55 -36.97 -7.45
N ILE A 1029 15.00 -36.07 -6.62
CA ILE A 1029 15.78 -35.13 -5.81
C ILE A 1029 16.74 -35.86 -4.86
N LYS A 1030 16.27 -36.95 -4.21
CA LYS A 1030 17.12 -37.77 -3.33
C LYS A 1030 18.21 -38.50 -4.11
N HIS A 1031 17.86 -39.15 -5.21
CA HIS A 1031 18.82 -39.88 -6.04
C HIS A 1031 19.89 -38.92 -6.56
N ALA A 1032 19.48 -37.79 -7.16
CA ALA A 1032 20.40 -36.77 -7.67
C ALA A 1032 21.33 -36.22 -6.58
N PHE A 1033 20.86 -36.09 -5.33
CA PHE A 1033 21.69 -35.69 -4.20
C PHE A 1033 22.79 -36.73 -3.90
N TRP A 1034 22.42 -38.00 -3.72
CA TRP A 1034 23.38 -39.05 -3.33
C TRP A 1034 24.42 -39.35 -4.41
N TYR A 1035 24.00 -39.39 -5.68
CA TYR A 1035 24.95 -39.50 -6.80
C TYR A 1035 25.91 -38.31 -6.85
N ARG A 1036 25.44 -37.10 -6.52
CA ARG A 1036 26.28 -35.89 -6.55
C ARG A 1036 27.24 -35.87 -5.37
N ASP A 1037 26.78 -36.23 -4.18
CA ASP A 1037 27.64 -36.33 -2.99
C ASP A 1037 28.79 -37.32 -3.22
N GLU A 1038 28.49 -38.48 -3.81
CA GLU A 1038 29.50 -39.46 -4.16
C GLU A 1038 30.43 -39.00 -5.28
N LEU A 1039 29.92 -38.28 -6.29
CA LEU A 1039 30.76 -37.64 -7.31
C LEU A 1039 31.76 -36.66 -6.69
N LEU A 1040 31.29 -35.82 -5.76
CA LEU A 1040 32.13 -34.85 -5.05
C LEU A 1040 33.16 -35.54 -4.14
N LYS A 1041 32.95 -36.78 -3.69
CA LYS A 1041 33.99 -37.55 -2.99
C LYS A 1041 35.06 -38.09 -3.92
N ARG A 1042 34.84 -38.09 -5.24
CA ARG A 1042 35.76 -38.64 -6.25
C ARG A 1042 36.57 -37.57 -6.97
N ILE A 1043 35.99 -36.40 -7.22
CA ILE A 1043 36.63 -35.37 -8.07
C ILE A 1043 37.17 -34.21 -7.25
N ARG A 1044 38.38 -33.77 -7.58
CA ARG A 1044 38.96 -32.50 -7.15
C ARG A 1044 39.52 -31.75 -8.35
N ALA A 1045 39.31 -30.44 -8.38
CA ALA A 1045 39.89 -29.57 -9.39
C ALA A 1045 40.56 -28.37 -8.73
N CYS A 1046 41.74 -27.99 -9.22
CA CYS A 1046 42.55 -26.90 -8.70
C CYS A 1046 43.09 -26.07 -9.85
N TRP A 1047 43.22 -24.76 -9.64
CA TRP A 1047 43.85 -23.84 -10.59
C TRP A 1047 45.19 -23.36 -10.02
N LYS A 1048 46.14 -23.07 -10.91
CA LYS A 1048 47.44 -22.45 -10.61
C LYS A 1048 47.80 -21.44 -11.69
N ILE A 1049 48.25 -20.25 -11.30
CA ILE A 1049 48.86 -19.30 -12.24
C ILE A 1049 50.30 -19.76 -12.48
N PRO A 1050 50.73 -19.97 -13.74
CA PRO A 1050 52.06 -20.47 -14.04
C PRO A 1050 53.17 -19.63 -13.38
N ASP A 1051 54.21 -20.28 -12.86
CA ASP A 1051 55.29 -19.62 -12.10
C ASP A 1051 56.17 -18.69 -12.96
N LYS A 1052 56.11 -18.84 -14.30
CA LYS A 1052 56.96 -18.14 -15.28
C LYS A 1052 56.11 -17.39 -16.31
N VAL A 1053 55.41 -16.35 -15.88
CA VAL A 1053 54.73 -15.39 -16.78
C VAL A 1053 55.46 -14.06 -16.70
N GLU A 1054 56.02 -13.59 -17.81
CA GLU A 1054 56.69 -12.28 -17.87
C GLU A 1054 55.71 -11.18 -17.42
N ASN A 1055 56.12 -10.36 -16.45
CA ASN A 1055 55.37 -9.24 -15.88
C ASN A 1055 54.09 -9.58 -15.06
N SER A 1056 53.89 -10.82 -14.60
CA SER A 1056 52.77 -11.14 -13.68
C SER A 1056 53.15 -10.96 -12.20
N VAL A 1057 52.35 -10.17 -11.47
CA VAL A 1057 52.41 -10.02 -10.00
C VAL A 1057 51.70 -11.18 -9.29
N TYR A 1058 50.97 -12.02 -10.05
CA TYR A 1058 50.10 -13.07 -9.54
C TYR A 1058 50.66 -14.49 -9.78
N ALA A 1059 51.84 -14.59 -10.39
CA ALA A 1059 52.53 -15.85 -10.65
C ALA A 1059 52.69 -16.70 -9.37
N GLY A 1060 52.45 -18.01 -9.48
CA GLY A 1060 52.57 -18.97 -8.38
C GLY A 1060 51.38 -19.03 -7.42
N ARG A 1061 50.35 -18.19 -7.60
CA ARG A 1061 49.08 -18.35 -6.87
C ARG A 1061 48.36 -19.61 -7.31
N PHE A 1062 47.72 -20.28 -6.36
CA PHE A 1062 46.93 -21.47 -6.60
C PHE A 1062 45.68 -21.48 -5.71
N GLY A 1063 44.68 -22.23 -6.12
CA GLY A 1063 43.46 -22.40 -5.35
C GLY A 1063 42.63 -23.59 -5.83
N THR A 1064 41.60 -23.91 -5.07
CA THR A 1064 40.64 -24.97 -5.41
C THR A 1064 39.48 -24.43 -6.24
N ILE A 1065 38.97 -25.22 -7.18
CA ILE A 1065 37.79 -24.89 -7.98
C ILE A 1065 36.55 -25.50 -7.30
N ASP A 1066 35.51 -24.70 -7.11
CA ASP A 1066 34.27 -25.18 -6.52
C ASP A 1066 33.43 -26.00 -7.52
N LEU A 1067 33.42 -27.33 -7.35
CA LEU A 1067 32.66 -28.24 -8.20
C LEU A 1067 31.23 -28.50 -7.71
N ARG A 1068 30.81 -27.89 -6.58
CA ARG A 1068 29.47 -28.14 -6.01
C ARG A 1068 28.34 -27.53 -6.84
N SER A 1069 28.65 -26.71 -7.85
CA SER A 1069 27.70 -26.16 -8.82
C SER A 1069 27.14 -27.18 -9.82
N ILE A 1070 27.66 -28.42 -9.85
CA ILE A 1070 27.15 -29.51 -10.69
C ILE A 1070 25.68 -29.82 -10.33
N ARG A 1071 24.81 -29.75 -11.34
CA ARG A 1071 23.39 -30.14 -11.24
C ARG A 1071 23.12 -31.29 -12.20
N PHE A 1072 22.55 -32.38 -11.68
CA PHE A 1072 22.21 -33.53 -12.51
C PHE A 1072 20.80 -33.46 -13.07
N SER A 1073 20.66 -33.92 -14.32
CA SER A 1073 19.38 -34.27 -14.92
C SER A 1073 19.05 -35.74 -14.72
N SER A 1074 17.78 -36.13 -14.90
CA SER A 1074 17.35 -37.54 -14.84
C SER A 1074 18.17 -38.44 -15.79
N LYS A 1075 18.52 -37.94 -16.99
CA LYS A 1075 19.37 -38.64 -17.96
C LYS A 1075 20.80 -38.83 -17.46
N MET A 1076 21.37 -37.86 -16.75
CA MET A 1076 22.73 -37.96 -16.20
C MET A 1076 22.80 -39.01 -15.10
N VAL A 1077 21.80 -39.04 -14.21
CA VAL A 1077 21.71 -40.04 -13.14
C VAL A 1077 21.60 -41.45 -13.72
N SER A 1078 20.74 -41.66 -14.73
CA SER A 1078 20.58 -42.99 -15.34
C SER A 1078 21.83 -43.48 -16.07
N ILE A 1079 22.70 -42.57 -16.55
CA ILE A 1079 23.99 -42.94 -17.14
C ILE A 1079 25.00 -43.34 -16.06
N LEU A 1080 25.02 -42.63 -14.92
CA LEU A 1080 25.91 -42.91 -13.78
C LEU A 1080 25.52 -44.19 -13.03
N GLU A 1081 24.24 -44.52 -12.98
CA GLU A 1081 23.71 -45.71 -12.34
C GLU A 1081 24.18 -46.99 -13.06
N VAL A 1082 24.55 -48.02 -12.30
CA VAL A 1082 24.82 -49.36 -12.83
C VAL A 1082 23.51 -50.06 -13.19
N GLU A 1083 23.45 -50.69 -14.37
CA GLU A 1083 22.27 -51.44 -14.79
C GLU A 1083 22.00 -52.63 -13.86
N LYS A 1084 20.84 -52.60 -13.20
CA LYS A 1084 20.27 -53.68 -12.40
C LYS A 1084 19.92 -54.93 -13.22
N ILE A 1085 19.53 -54.74 -14.48
CA ILE A 1085 19.23 -55.81 -15.44
C ILE A 1085 20.04 -55.57 -16.70
N GLY A 1086 20.96 -56.49 -17.00
CA GLY A 1086 21.79 -56.42 -18.19
C GLY A 1086 21.07 -57.01 -19.41
N LEU A 1087 20.91 -56.21 -20.45
CA LEU A 1087 20.39 -56.64 -21.75
C LEU A 1087 21.51 -56.52 -22.79
N ASN A 1088 21.96 -57.65 -23.34
CA ASN A 1088 22.93 -57.65 -24.45
C ASN A 1088 22.29 -58.26 -25.69
N ILE A 1089 22.38 -57.59 -26.85
CA ILE A 1089 21.89 -58.09 -28.13
C ILE A 1089 23.07 -58.41 -29.05
N GLN A 1090 23.05 -59.61 -29.62
CA GLN A 1090 24.01 -60.07 -30.61
C GLN A 1090 23.28 -60.50 -31.90
N LEU A 1091 23.95 -60.32 -33.04
CA LEU A 1091 23.46 -60.75 -34.35
C LEU A 1091 24.30 -61.93 -34.84
N LEU A 1092 23.67 -63.06 -35.11
CA LEU A 1092 24.33 -64.33 -35.46
C LEU A 1092 23.96 -64.76 -36.89
N ASP A 1093 24.92 -65.37 -37.60
CA ASP A 1093 24.71 -66.00 -38.90
C ASP A 1093 23.98 -67.36 -38.79
N THR A 1094 23.66 -67.97 -39.93
CA THR A 1094 23.20 -69.36 -40.06
C THR A 1094 24.15 -70.41 -39.47
N GLN A 1095 25.43 -70.06 -39.25
CA GLN A 1095 26.44 -70.89 -38.57
C GLN A 1095 26.64 -70.51 -37.09
N GLU A 1096 25.75 -69.71 -36.50
CA GLU A 1096 25.83 -69.19 -35.12
C GLU A 1096 27.08 -68.34 -34.80
N LYS A 1097 27.74 -67.76 -35.80
CA LYS A 1097 28.86 -66.82 -35.60
C LYS A 1097 28.36 -65.39 -35.51
N GLU A 1098 28.94 -64.60 -34.60
CA GLU A 1098 28.63 -63.17 -34.46
C GLU A 1098 29.09 -62.38 -35.70
N ILE A 1099 28.17 -61.62 -36.29
CA ILE A 1099 28.41 -60.82 -37.49
C ILE A 1099 28.56 -59.35 -37.11
N ASP A 1100 29.54 -58.68 -37.71
CA ASP A 1100 29.69 -57.24 -37.59
C ASP A 1100 28.52 -56.48 -38.22
N SER A 1101 28.11 -55.39 -37.57
CA SER A 1101 26.94 -54.57 -37.92
C SER A 1101 26.88 -54.06 -39.37
N ASP A 1102 28.01 -53.99 -40.05
CA ASP A 1102 28.15 -53.44 -41.41
C ASP A 1102 28.23 -54.52 -42.50
N ALA A 1103 28.30 -55.80 -42.13
CA ALA A 1103 28.46 -56.94 -43.04
C ALA A 1103 27.13 -57.67 -43.36
N VAL A 1104 26.00 -57.01 -43.13
CA VAL A 1104 24.66 -57.61 -43.24
C VAL A 1104 24.14 -57.48 -44.67
N GLN A 1105 23.72 -58.62 -45.24
CA GLN A 1105 23.23 -58.74 -46.61
C GLN A 1105 21.70 -58.80 -46.66
N LEU A 1106 21.14 -58.52 -47.84
CA LEU A 1106 19.71 -58.69 -48.11
C LEU A 1106 19.35 -60.16 -48.26
N ASN A 1107 18.12 -60.50 -47.85
CA ASN A 1107 17.50 -61.82 -48.05
C ASN A 1107 18.27 -62.99 -47.42
N THR A 1108 19.15 -62.73 -46.47
CA THR A 1108 19.86 -63.74 -45.67
C THR A 1108 19.19 -63.89 -44.29
N PHE A 1109 19.18 -65.11 -43.77
CA PHE A 1109 18.61 -65.43 -42.47
C PHE A 1109 19.63 -65.15 -41.36
N TYR A 1110 19.25 -64.31 -40.40
CA TYR A 1110 20.03 -64.03 -39.20
C TYR A 1110 19.26 -64.40 -37.94
N THR A 1111 19.98 -64.64 -36.85
CA THR A 1111 19.40 -64.85 -35.52
C THR A 1111 19.81 -63.72 -34.58
N LEU A 1112 18.82 -63.01 -34.03
CA LEU A 1112 19.03 -61.99 -33.03
C LEU A 1112 18.91 -62.60 -31.64
N ARG A 1113 20.02 -62.67 -30.92
CA ARG A 1113 20.11 -63.27 -29.58
C ARG A 1113 20.15 -62.18 -28.51
N VAL A 1114 19.17 -62.19 -27.60
CA VAL A 1114 19.14 -61.33 -26.42
C VAL A 1114 19.55 -62.12 -25.20
N ILE A 1115 20.62 -61.68 -24.53
CA ILE A 1115 21.08 -62.24 -23.26
C ILE A 1115 20.58 -61.32 -22.15
N LEU A 1116 19.60 -61.79 -21.39
CA LEU A 1116 19.06 -61.13 -20.21
C LEU A 1116 19.81 -61.65 -18.98
N LYS A 1117 20.51 -60.77 -18.25
CA LYS A 1117 21.22 -61.11 -17.00
C LYS A 1117 20.64 -60.33 -15.83
N ASN A 1118 20.18 -61.03 -14.82
CA ASN A 1118 19.74 -60.40 -13.58
C ASN A 1118 20.96 -60.06 -12.73
N ARG A 1119 21.19 -58.77 -12.46
CA ARG A 1119 22.27 -58.28 -11.59
C ARG A 1119 21.73 -57.78 -10.25
N ASN A 1120 20.42 -57.85 -10.02
CA ASN A 1120 19.82 -57.56 -8.72
C ASN A 1120 20.03 -58.72 -7.74
N ASP A 1121 19.92 -58.38 -6.45
CA ASP A 1121 19.89 -59.34 -5.34
C ASP A 1121 18.54 -60.07 -5.21
N THR A 1122 17.54 -59.66 -5.99
CA THR A 1122 16.18 -60.22 -5.98
C THR A 1122 15.85 -60.94 -7.29
N ALA A 1123 14.97 -61.94 -7.21
CA ALA A 1123 14.49 -62.64 -8.41
C ALA A 1123 13.52 -61.75 -9.20
N VAL A 1124 13.67 -61.71 -10.53
CA VAL A 1124 12.88 -60.83 -11.42
C VAL A 1124 11.98 -61.63 -12.34
N PHE A 1125 10.76 -61.11 -12.54
CA PHE A 1125 9.77 -61.63 -13.49
C PHE A 1125 9.32 -60.51 -14.42
N GLY A 1126 8.99 -60.82 -15.68
CA GLY A 1126 8.61 -59.77 -16.62
C GLY A 1126 8.44 -60.21 -18.07
N MET A 1127 8.35 -59.20 -18.94
CA MET A 1127 8.28 -59.39 -20.39
C MET A 1127 9.44 -58.70 -21.10
N LEU A 1128 10.06 -59.42 -22.04
CA LEU A 1128 11.05 -58.89 -22.96
C LEU A 1128 10.35 -58.36 -24.22
N ARG A 1129 10.65 -57.12 -24.61
CA ARG A 1129 10.15 -56.44 -25.81
C ARG A 1129 11.31 -56.04 -26.71
N HIS A 1130 11.23 -56.37 -27.99
CA HIS A 1130 12.14 -55.89 -29.02
C HIS A 1130 11.59 -54.59 -29.62
N LEU A 1131 12.48 -53.62 -29.86
CA LEU A 1131 12.18 -52.29 -30.36
C LEU A 1131 13.00 -52.01 -31.64
N PRO A 1132 12.61 -52.58 -32.79
CA PRO A 1132 13.24 -52.29 -34.07
C PRO A 1132 12.81 -50.92 -34.62
N VAL A 1133 13.79 -50.13 -35.07
CA VAL A 1133 13.62 -48.80 -35.67
C VAL A 1133 14.43 -48.75 -36.97
N CYS A 1134 13.85 -48.22 -38.05
CA CYS A 1134 14.55 -48.01 -39.31
C CYS A 1134 14.71 -46.51 -39.57
N ARG A 1135 15.94 -46.05 -39.87
CA ARG A 1135 16.22 -44.66 -40.23
C ARG A 1135 16.13 -44.50 -41.75
N GLY A 1136 14.94 -44.19 -42.27
CA GLY A 1136 14.70 -43.89 -43.69
C GLY A 1136 13.29 -44.25 -44.17
N SER A 1137 12.75 -43.46 -45.11
CA SER A 1137 11.46 -43.52 -45.85
C SER A 1137 10.20 -44.08 -45.15
N GLY A 1138 9.05 -43.42 -45.36
CA GLY A 1138 7.75 -43.67 -44.68
C GLY A 1138 7.07 -45.02 -44.93
N THR A 1139 7.77 -46.05 -45.41
CA THR A 1139 7.28 -47.43 -45.48
C THR A 1139 7.36 -48.11 -44.12
N PRO A 1140 6.29 -48.81 -43.68
CA PRO A 1140 6.25 -49.46 -42.37
C PRO A 1140 7.28 -50.59 -42.26
N LEU A 1141 7.84 -50.78 -41.06
CA LEU A 1141 8.90 -51.75 -40.75
C LEU A 1141 8.57 -53.19 -41.19
N GLU A 1142 7.31 -53.59 -41.11
CA GLU A 1142 6.82 -54.91 -41.51
C GLU A 1142 7.08 -55.24 -42.99
N LYS A 1143 7.29 -54.22 -43.84
CA LYS A 1143 7.67 -54.38 -45.25
C LYS A 1143 9.19 -54.41 -45.47
N LYS A 1144 9.97 -54.10 -44.44
CA LYS A 1144 11.43 -53.93 -44.49
C LYS A 1144 12.18 -55.09 -43.83
N VAL A 1145 11.61 -55.66 -42.77
CA VAL A 1145 12.22 -56.75 -42.00
C VAL A 1145 11.19 -57.82 -41.71
N LEU A 1146 11.48 -59.07 -42.05
CA LEU A 1146 10.72 -60.22 -41.61
C LEU A 1146 11.35 -60.75 -40.33
N PHE A 1147 10.54 -61.10 -39.34
CA PHE A 1147 10.99 -61.74 -38.10
C PHE A 1147 10.11 -62.93 -37.76
N ASN A 1148 10.72 -64.00 -37.26
CA ASN A 1148 10.05 -65.26 -36.98
C ASN A 1148 9.55 -65.32 -35.53
N GLY A 1149 8.35 -64.78 -35.29
CA GLY A 1149 7.67 -64.84 -34.00
C GLY A 1149 7.04 -63.51 -33.58
N VAL A 1150 6.94 -63.30 -32.27
CA VAL A 1150 6.42 -62.07 -31.66
C VAL A 1150 7.57 -61.24 -31.07
N LEU A 1151 7.50 -59.91 -31.23
CA LEU A 1151 8.48 -58.98 -30.67
C LEU A 1151 8.37 -58.84 -29.14
N GLN A 1152 7.32 -59.38 -28.52
CA GLN A 1152 7.12 -59.37 -27.09
C GLN A 1152 6.97 -60.79 -26.55
N LYS A 1153 7.84 -61.19 -25.63
CA LYS A 1153 7.92 -62.55 -25.09
C LYS A 1153 8.05 -62.51 -23.56
N SER A 1154 7.25 -63.32 -22.86
CA SER A 1154 7.43 -63.54 -21.42
C SER A 1154 8.68 -64.37 -21.17
N ILE A 1155 9.42 -64.04 -20.11
CA ILE A 1155 10.61 -64.82 -19.71
C ILE A 1155 10.24 -66.17 -19.08
N GLY A 1156 8.95 -66.42 -18.80
CA GLY A 1156 8.43 -67.69 -18.29
C GLY A 1156 8.68 -67.87 -16.80
N LYS A 1157 9.81 -68.48 -16.43
CA LYS A 1157 10.20 -68.62 -15.01
C LYS A 1157 10.95 -67.38 -14.53
N GLU A 1158 10.95 -67.14 -13.23
CA GLU A 1158 11.75 -66.05 -12.64
C GLU A 1158 13.24 -66.25 -12.94
N LEU A 1159 13.95 -65.13 -13.13
CA LEU A 1159 15.41 -65.13 -13.21
C LEU A 1159 15.97 -64.95 -11.79
N LYS A 1160 16.74 -65.92 -11.30
CA LYS A 1160 17.41 -65.79 -10.01
C LYS A 1160 18.51 -64.72 -10.05
N PRO A 1161 18.93 -64.17 -8.89
CA PRO A 1161 20.09 -63.28 -8.81
C PRO A 1161 21.31 -63.87 -9.50
N GLY A 1162 21.94 -63.11 -10.39
CA GLY A 1162 23.10 -63.54 -11.18
C GLY A 1162 22.82 -64.47 -12.37
N GLU A 1163 21.60 -65.02 -12.49
CA GLU A 1163 21.21 -65.91 -13.59
C GLU A 1163 21.17 -65.15 -14.91
N SER A 1164 21.53 -65.82 -16.01
CA SER A 1164 21.42 -65.28 -17.37
C SER A 1164 20.58 -66.21 -18.24
N ARG A 1165 19.72 -65.65 -19.08
CA ARG A 1165 18.86 -66.40 -20.01
C ARG A 1165 18.92 -65.80 -21.41
N GLN A 1166 18.89 -66.69 -22.41
CA GLN A 1166 19.01 -66.33 -23.81
C GLN A 1166 17.66 -66.40 -24.51
N PHE A 1167 17.39 -65.44 -25.40
CA PHE A 1167 16.18 -65.35 -26.20
C PHE A 1167 16.55 -65.09 -27.67
N ASP A 1168 16.25 -66.05 -28.53
CA ASP A 1168 16.58 -65.99 -29.94
C ASP A 1168 15.34 -65.62 -30.78
N LEU A 1169 15.54 -64.71 -31.74
CA LEU A 1169 14.54 -64.27 -32.72
C LEU A 1169 15.17 -64.31 -34.11
N GLY A 1170 14.62 -65.13 -35.02
CA GLY A 1170 15.08 -65.14 -36.42
C GLY A 1170 14.63 -63.89 -37.16
N ILE A 1171 15.51 -63.26 -37.95
CA ILE A 1171 15.23 -62.04 -38.71
C ILE A 1171 15.81 -62.11 -40.14
N VAL A 1172 15.17 -61.42 -41.09
CA VAL A 1172 15.60 -61.26 -42.49
C VAL A 1172 15.36 -59.82 -42.94
N PHE A 1173 16.37 -59.16 -43.48
CA PHE A 1173 16.26 -57.81 -44.02
C PHE A 1173 15.90 -57.85 -45.51
N LEU A 1174 14.83 -57.15 -45.90
CA LEU A 1174 14.30 -57.08 -47.28
C LEU A 1174 14.70 -55.81 -48.02
N GLU A 1175 15.01 -54.73 -47.30
CA GLU A 1175 15.36 -53.43 -47.88
C GLU A 1175 16.69 -52.91 -47.31
N LYS A 1176 17.48 -52.23 -48.15
CA LYS A 1176 18.73 -51.58 -47.74
C LYS A 1176 18.44 -50.42 -46.81
N GLY A 1177 19.27 -50.22 -45.80
CA GLY A 1177 19.09 -49.10 -44.87
C GLY A 1177 19.84 -49.27 -43.56
N GLU A 1178 19.70 -48.24 -42.72
CA GLU A 1178 20.23 -48.23 -41.36
C GLU A 1178 19.11 -48.61 -40.38
N TYR A 1179 19.28 -49.73 -39.69
CA TYR A 1179 18.36 -50.25 -38.70
C TYR A 1179 18.97 -50.12 -37.30
N GLU A 1180 18.18 -49.69 -36.33
CA GLU A 1180 18.52 -49.67 -34.90
C GLU A 1180 17.58 -50.64 -34.17
N TRP A 1181 18.14 -51.64 -33.50
CA TRP A 1181 17.37 -52.67 -32.81
C TRP A 1181 17.66 -52.59 -31.30
N GLY A 1182 16.65 -52.21 -30.52
CA GLY A 1182 16.70 -52.20 -29.06
C GLY A 1182 15.95 -53.38 -28.43
N ALA A 1183 16.21 -53.62 -27.16
CA ALA A 1183 15.37 -54.44 -26.28
C ALA A 1183 15.00 -53.66 -25.01
N LEU A 1184 13.84 -53.98 -24.46
CA LEU A 1184 13.33 -53.47 -23.20
C LEU A 1184 12.79 -54.63 -22.38
N PHE A 1185 13.05 -54.64 -21.08
CA PHE A 1185 12.50 -55.60 -20.15
C PHE A 1185 11.56 -54.89 -19.16
N ASP A 1186 10.27 -55.19 -19.23
CA ASP A 1186 9.29 -54.71 -18.26
C ASP A 1186 9.28 -55.67 -17.06
N GLU A 1187 9.78 -55.21 -15.92
CA GLU A 1187 9.69 -55.94 -14.65
C GLU A 1187 8.26 -55.87 -14.13
N MET A 1188 7.69 -57.01 -13.72
CA MET A 1188 6.30 -57.14 -13.30
C MET A 1188 6.19 -57.79 -11.93
N GLU A 1189 5.22 -57.33 -11.13
CA GLU A 1189 4.90 -57.96 -9.85
C GLU A 1189 4.15 -59.28 -10.08
N LYS A 1190 4.52 -60.33 -9.33
CA LYS A 1190 3.98 -61.69 -9.49
C LYS A 1190 2.53 -61.84 -9.03
N ILE A 1191 1.93 -60.82 -8.40
CA ILE A 1191 0.72 -60.97 -7.60
C ILE A 1191 -0.54 -60.59 -8.40
N SER A 1192 -1.30 -61.63 -8.77
CA SER A 1192 -2.74 -61.64 -9.12
C SER A 1192 -3.23 -60.65 -10.20
N GLY A 1193 -3.32 -61.11 -11.45
CA GLY A 1193 -4.31 -60.65 -12.44
C GLY A 1193 -4.25 -59.18 -12.92
N LYS A 1194 -3.42 -58.31 -12.33
CA LYS A 1194 -3.15 -56.95 -12.79
C LYS A 1194 -1.70 -56.87 -13.24
N MET A 1195 -1.49 -56.70 -14.55
CA MET A 1195 -0.17 -56.46 -15.14
C MET A 1195 0.27 -55.02 -14.85
N ALA A 1196 0.72 -54.75 -13.63
CA ALA A 1196 1.38 -53.49 -13.29
C ALA A 1196 2.88 -53.62 -13.58
N ILE A 1197 3.41 -52.70 -14.38
CA ILE A 1197 4.86 -52.59 -14.64
C ILE A 1197 5.47 -51.97 -13.40
N LYS A 1198 6.37 -52.72 -12.75
CA LYS A 1198 7.12 -52.28 -11.57
C LYS A 1198 8.25 -51.34 -11.98
N ASP A 1199 9.04 -51.74 -12.99
CA ASP A 1199 10.14 -50.95 -13.52
C ASP A 1199 10.41 -51.31 -15.00
N GLN A 1200 10.99 -50.38 -15.74
CA GLN A 1200 11.31 -50.55 -17.16
C GLN A 1200 12.81 -50.49 -17.39
N HIS A 1201 13.39 -51.63 -17.77
CA HIS A 1201 14.81 -51.77 -18.01
C HIS A 1201 15.07 -51.69 -19.51
N LEU A 1202 15.45 -50.50 -20.00
CA LEU A 1202 15.82 -50.31 -21.40
C LEU A 1202 17.27 -50.72 -21.63
N GLN A 1203 17.53 -51.41 -22.73
CA GLN A 1203 18.88 -51.67 -23.20
C GLN A 1203 19.58 -50.35 -23.57
N ARG A 1204 20.74 -50.07 -22.95
CA ARG A 1204 21.52 -48.85 -23.23
C ARG A 1204 22.21 -48.87 -24.59
N GLU A 1205 22.57 -50.06 -25.09
CA GLU A 1205 23.26 -50.25 -26.37
C GLU A 1205 22.32 -50.83 -27.42
N GLN A 1206 21.76 -49.98 -28.27
CA GLN A 1206 20.98 -50.47 -29.41
C GLN A 1206 21.91 -51.09 -30.46
N LEU A 1207 21.53 -52.25 -30.97
CA LEU A 1207 22.23 -52.87 -32.09
C LEU A 1207 21.96 -52.05 -33.35
N LYS A 1208 22.97 -51.34 -33.85
CA LYS A 1208 22.88 -50.68 -35.15
C LYS A 1208 23.33 -51.64 -36.23
N VAL A 1209 22.58 -51.72 -37.31
CA VAL A 1209 22.85 -52.61 -38.44
C VAL A 1209 22.74 -51.81 -39.72
N LYS A 1210 23.76 -51.86 -40.55
CA LYS A 1210 23.76 -51.27 -41.88
C LYS A 1210 23.65 -52.39 -42.90
N VAL A 1211 22.50 -52.45 -43.58
CA VAL A 1211 22.20 -53.46 -44.60
C VAL A 1211 22.58 -52.89 -45.96
N CYS A 1212 23.59 -53.50 -46.60
CA CYS A 1212 24.21 -53.00 -47.83
C CYS A 1212 23.61 -53.56 -49.12
#